data_AF-A0A971G6L0-F1
#
_entry.id   AF-A0A971G6L0-F1
#
_cell.length_a   1.000
_cell.length_b   1.000
_cell.length_c   1.000
_cell.angle_alpha   90.00
_cell.angle_beta   90.00
_cell.angle_gamma   90.00
#
_symmetry.space_group_name_H-M   'P 1'
#
loop_
_entity.id
_entity.type
_entity.pdbx_description
1 polymer ?
#
loop_
_entity_poly.entity_id
_entity_poly.type
_entity_poly.pdbx_seq_one_letter_code
_entity_poly.pdbx_strand_id
1 'polypeptide(L)'
;CGTIEVDEAFGIAKIAEPKGLIAGIIPTTNPTSTAIFKCLISLKTRNAIIISPHPRAKQCTVAAAKVILDAAVKAGAPEEIIAWIDEPTMDKTSFLMHHPLMNLILATGGPSMVKSAYSSGIPAIGVGPGNTPALLDKSADIRMAVSSILMSKTFDNGVVCASEQSVICHKDIYEAVKAEFASRGAYFLNNEEAELLRSVIIDPKRGTVTPAIVGQSAARVAEYAGFSVPDTAKVLIAEVDRIEDDEPFAHEKLSPVLGMYRCQSFDEGATMAASLVALGGYGHTSVLYIDELEREKVAAFSALVKTSRILVNMPASQGAIGDIYNFRLEPSLTLGCGSWGNNSISENVGPKHLLNIKTEAARRENMLWFKLPPKIYFKYGSLPIALGELKGKKRAFIVTDSYLFASGMVDRITASLSALGIESETFHQVKPDPTLATITLAMGMINTFKPDVLIGLGGGSPMDAAKIMWLLYEHPEVKFEGLALRFMDIQKRIYSFPDMGKKADLVCIPTTSGTGSEVTPFAIITDEKTGMKWAIADYALTPTMAIVDSELAMSQPKGLTASCGLDVLTHALEALASSMATDYTNGLALEASRMIFKYLPQAYHNGADRKAREKVHNASTIAGMAFSNAFLGVCHSMAHKLGAKFHVPHGMANALLLCNVIRYNANDNPTKQAAFPQYEYPSAASRYARAADYVAMEVNEQANTPLITIKANATMREKADALVQAIEQLKSELGIPASIQAWGVGEEEFLAAVDEMSIQAFDDQCTASNPRYPLISEIRRLYLDSFYGRAFVEESK
;
A
#
# COMPACT_ATOMS: atom_id res chain seq x y z
N CYS A 1 15.94 13.00 -23.62
CA CYS A 1 15.53 13.82 -22.46
C CYS A 1 14.37 14.72 -22.88
N GLY A 2 13.42 14.91 -21.98
CA GLY A 2 12.04 15.31 -22.27
C GLY A 2 11.06 14.27 -21.74
N THR A 3 9.77 14.46 -22.02
CA THR A 3 8.71 13.55 -21.59
C THR A 3 8.87 12.17 -22.22
N ILE A 4 8.81 11.13 -21.40
CA ILE A 4 8.94 9.72 -21.81
C ILE A 4 7.68 8.90 -21.58
N GLU A 5 6.80 9.36 -20.70
CA GLU A 5 5.53 8.71 -20.37
C GLU A 5 4.53 9.78 -19.95
N VAL A 6 3.30 9.68 -20.45
CA VAL A 6 2.18 10.53 -20.05
C VAL A 6 1.00 9.63 -19.75
N ASP A 7 0.43 9.81 -18.57
CA ASP A 7 -0.82 9.20 -18.13
C ASP A 7 -1.78 10.33 -17.76
N GLU A 8 -2.57 10.76 -18.75
CA GLU A 8 -3.51 11.87 -18.58
C GLU A 8 -4.59 11.58 -17.54
N ALA A 9 -5.04 10.32 -17.46
CA ALA A 9 -6.08 9.87 -16.55
C ALA A 9 -5.66 10.07 -15.09
N PHE A 10 -4.47 9.60 -14.74
CA PHE A 10 -3.92 9.78 -13.39
C PHE A 10 -3.20 11.12 -13.19
N GLY A 11 -3.04 11.92 -14.25
CA GLY A 11 -2.39 13.23 -14.18
C GLY A 11 -0.89 13.12 -13.92
N ILE A 12 -0.25 12.08 -14.45
CA ILE A 12 1.17 11.79 -14.26
C ILE A 12 1.91 11.98 -15.58
N ALA A 13 3.06 12.64 -15.54
CA ALA A 13 4.02 12.60 -16.64
C ALA A 13 5.43 12.31 -16.11
N LYS A 14 6.14 11.37 -16.74
CA LYS A 14 7.56 11.11 -16.44
C LYS A 14 8.43 11.83 -17.45
N ILE A 15 9.38 12.60 -16.94
CA ILE A 15 10.28 13.43 -17.74
C ILE A 15 11.71 13.00 -17.45
N ALA A 16 12.41 12.54 -18.48
CA ALA A 16 13.80 12.13 -18.37
C ALA A 16 14.74 13.33 -18.54
N GLU A 17 15.66 13.51 -17.61
CA GLU A 17 16.76 14.48 -17.66
C GLU A 17 18.11 13.78 -17.55
N PRO A 18 19.17 14.33 -18.15
CA PRO A 18 20.52 13.78 -17.98
C PRO A 18 20.94 13.86 -16.49
N LYS A 19 21.85 12.98 -16.09
CA LYS A 19 22.56 13.08 -14.80
C LYS A 19 23.50 14.28 -14.76
N GLY A 20 24.13 14.61 -15.89
CA GLY A 20 25.11 15.68 -16.02
C GLY A 20 26.46 15.15 -16.51
N LEU A 21 27.51 15.35 -15.73
CA LEU A 21 28.88 14.96 -16.05
C LEU A 21 29.27 13.67 -15.32
N ILE A 22 29.79 12.70 -16.09
CA ILE A 22 30.08 11.35 -15.62
C ILE A 22 31.59 11.10 -15.55
N ALA A 23 32.07 10.52 -14.46
CA ALA A 23 33.43 9.97 -14.37
C ALA A 23 33.43 8.49 -14.79
N GLY A 24 34.09 8.16 -15.90
CA GLY A 24 34.21 6.79 -16.40
C GLY A 24 35.54 6.15 -16.00
N ILE A 25 35.54 5.24 -15.02
CA ILE A 25 36.73 4.47 -14.66
C ILE A 25 36.82 3.23 -15.54
N ILE A 26 37.96 3.03 -16.21
CA ILE A 26 38.15 1.97 -17.22
C ILE A 26 39.25 0.99 -16.79
N PRO A 27 38.97 -0.32 -16.79
CA PRO A 27 39.95 -1.33 -16.39
C PRO A 27 40.91 -1.65 -17.53
N THR A 28 41.96 -2.42 -17.21
CA THR A 28 42.90 -2.93 -18.23
C THR A 28 42.39 -4.15 -18.99
N THR A 29 41.35 -4.83 -18.48
CA THR A 29 40.86 -6.12 -19.00
C THR A 29 40.04 -5.93 -20.27
N ASN A 30 39.15 -4.94 -20.30
CA ASN A 30 38.32 -4.60 -21.45
C ASN A 30 38.37 -3.08 -21.72
N PRO A 31 39.55 -2.52 -22.05
CA PRO A 31 39.79 -1.08 -22.02
C PRO A 31 39.02 -0.33 -23.11
N THR A 32 39.13 -0.79 -24.35
CA THR A 32 38.49 -0.14 -25.51
C THR A 32 36.98 -0.33 -25.48
N SER A 33 36.51 -1.55 -25.25
CA SER A 33 35.08 -1.87 -25.28
C SER A 33 34.32 -1.21 -24.13
N THR A 34 34.89 -1.13 -22.92
CA THR A 34 34.26 -0.39 -21.81
C THR A 34 34.20 1.12 -22.09
N ALA A 35 35.26 1.70 -22.67
CA ALA A 35 35.24 3.11 -23.05
C ALA A 35 34.18 3.37 -24.13
N ILE A 36 34.11 2.50 -25.15
CA ILE A 36 33.10 2.60 -26.20
C ILE A 36 31.69 2.54 -25.61
N PHE A 37 31.43 1.50 -24.83
CA PHE A 37 30.16 1.30 -24.16
C PHE A 37 29.75 2.52 -23.33
N LYS A 38 30.61 2.99 -22.41
CA LYS A 38 30.32 4.11 -21.51
C LYS A 38 30.12 5.43 -22.25
N CYS A 39 30.92 5.72 -23.27
CA CYS A 39 30.72 6.90 -24.12
C CYS A 39 29.38 6.85 -24.83
N LEU A 40 29.04 5.75 -25.51
CA LEU A 40 27.81 5.64 -26.29
C LEU A 40 26.56 5.76 -25.42
N ILE A 41 26.50 5.08 -24.27
CA ILE A 41 25.34 5.19 -23.37
C ILE A 41 25.23 6.58 -22.74
N SER A 42 26.36 7.27 -22.50
CA SER A 42 26.38 8.64 -21.96
C SER A 42 25.85 9.62 -23.01
N LEU A 43 26.32 9.51 -24.26
CA LEU A 43 25.81 10.33 -25.36
C LEU A 43 24.32 10.10 -25.61
N LYS A 44 23.85 8.84 -25.61
CA LYS A 44 22.43 8.50 -25.79
C LYS A 44 21.53 9.19 -24.75
N THR A 45 22.06 9.37 -23.55
CA THR A 45 21.36 9.96 -22.40
C THR A 45 21.64 11.45 -22.23
N ARG A 46 22.35 12.06 -23.19
CA ARG A 46 22.74 13.47 -23.22
C ARG A 46 23.62 13.88 -22.03
N ASN A 47 24.44 12.95 -21.55
CA ASN A 47 25.46 13.20 -20.53
C ASN A 47 26.83 13.41 -21.18
N ALA A 48 27.66 14.21 -20.54
CA ALA A 48 29.09 14.29 -20.84
C ALA A 48 29.87 13.27 -20.01
N ILE A 49 31.06 12.87 -20.45
CA ILE A 49 31.89 11.88 -19.73
C ILE A 49 33.37 12.23 -19.76
N ILE A 50 34.04 12.11 -18.60
CA ILE A 50 35.49 12.17 -18.45
C ILE A 50 36.01 10.80 -18.07
N ILE A 51 36.94 10.26 -18.86
CA ILE A 51 37.47 8.92 -18.70
C ILE A 51 38.76 8.93 -17.89
N SER A 52 38.84 8.09 -16.86
CA SER A 52 40.09 7.73 -16.19
C SER A 52 40.52 6.32 -16.60
N PRO A 53 41.50 6.18 -17.52
CA PRO A 53 41.95 4.88 -17.97
C PRO A 53 42.96 4.23 -17.02
N HIS A 54 43.02 2.89 -17.02
CA HIS A 54 44.09 2.17 -16.35
C HIS A 54 45.46 2.48 -17.00
N PRO A 55 46.55 2.71 -16.23
CA PRO A 55 47.85 3.11 -16.78
C PRO A 55 48.41 2.18 -17.87
N ARG A 56 48.21 0.86 -17.74
CA ARG A 56 48.65 -0.14 -18.74
C ARG A 56 47.90 -0.10 -20.07
N ALA A 57 46.72 0.53 -20.11
CA ALA A 57 45.83 0.55 -21.27
C ALA A 57 45.41 1.97 -21.69
N LYS A 58 46.10 3.00 -21.20
CA LYS A 58 45.75 4.41 -21.44
C LYS A 58 45.67 4.77 -22.92
N GLN A 59 46.66 4.36 -23.72
CA GLN A 59 46.74 4.73 -25.13
C GLN A 59 45.57 4.16 -25.96
N CYS A 60 45.26 2.88 -25.81
CA CYS A 60 44.16 2.26 -26.55
C CYS A 60 42.78 2.74 -26.07
N THR A 61 42.62 2.99 -24.76
CA THR A 61 41.39 3.55 -24.19
C THR A 61 41.12 4.96 -24.74
N VAL A 62 42.15 5.81 -24.74
CA VAL A 62 42.08 7.19 -25.26
C VAL A 62 41.81 7.19 -26.76
N ALA A 63 42.48 6.32 -27.53
CA ALA A 63 42.23 6.19 -28.96
C ALA A 63 40.76 5.80 -29.26
N ALA A 64 40.19 4.87 -28.49
CA ALA A 64 38.79 4.48 -28.64
C ALA A 64 37.81 5.63 -28.31
N ALA A 65 38.07 6.37 -27.22
CA ALA A 65 37.28 7.54 -26.83
C ALA A 65 37.33 8.64 -27.90
N LYS A 66 38.52 8.89 -28.46
CA LYS A 66 38.73 9.88 -29.53
C LYS A 66 37.95 9.53 -30.80
N VAL A 67 37.96 8.26 -31.24
CA VAL A 67 37.17 7.82 -32.39
C VAL A 67 35.69 8.14 -32.21
N ILE A 68 35.15 7.95 -31.00
CA ILE A 68 33.74 8.25 -30.71
C ILE A 68 33.51 9.76 -30.65
N LEU A 69 34.42 10.52 -30.03
CA LEU A 69 34.32 11.96 -29.96
C LEU A 69 34.30 12.56 -31.38
N ASP A 70 35.26 12.20 -32.22
CA ASP A 70 35.38 12.68 -33.60
C ASP A 70 34.10 12.38 -34.40
N ALA A 71 33.54 11.17 -34.24
CA ALA A 71 32.28 10.77 -34.86
C ALA A 71 31.07 11.56 -34.32
N ALA A 72 31.00 11.78 -33.00
CA ALA A 72 29.92 12.51 -32.35
C ALA A 72 29.94 13.99 -32.74
N VAL A 73 31.11 14.62 -32.76
CA VAL A 73 31.31 16.02 -33.16
C VAL A 73 30.94 16.21 -34.63
N LYS A 74 31.38 15.29 -35.51
CA LYS A 74 30.96 15.27 -36.91
C LYS A 74 29.44 15.15 -37.09
N ALA A 75 28.76 14.49 -36.15
CA ALA A 75 27.31 14.38 -36.10
C ALA A 75 26.60 15.54 -35.37
N GLY A 76 27.33 16.57 -34.92
CA GLY A 76 26.79 17.78 -34.30
C GLY A 76 26.88 17.85 -32.77
N ALA A 77 27.61 16.95 -32.12
CA ALA A 77 27.88 17.04 -30.68
C ALA A 77 28.95 18.12 -30.36
N PRO A 78 28.98 18.68 -29.13
CA PRO A 78 30.03 19.60 -28.70
C PRO A 78 31.43 18.97 -28.71
N GLU A 79 32.45 19.77 -29.02
CA GLU A 79 33.86 19.33 -29.16
C GLU A 79 34.44 18.67 -27.90
N GLU A 80 33.94 19.00 -26.71
CA GLU A 80 34.46 18.52 -25.42
C GLU A 80 33.46 17.63 -24.67
N ILE A 81 32.49 17.04 -25.37
CA ILE A 81 31.45 16.19 -24.74
C ILE A 81 32.02 14.89 -24.14
N ILE A 82 33.16 14.44 -24.64
CA ILE A 82 33.95 13.32 -24.12
C ILE A 82 35.38 13.81 -23.88
N ALA A 83 35.90 13.62 -22.68
CA ALA A 83 37.29 13.92 -22.33
C ALA A 83 37.94 12.74 -21.59
N TRP A 84 39.25 12.80 -21.37
CA TRP A 84 40.01 11.73 -20.70
C TRP A 84 41.25 12.26 -19.99
N ILE A 85 41.86 11.43 -19.15
CA ILE A 85 43.16 11.68 -18.53
C ILE A 85 44.27 11.00 -19.34
N ASP A 86 45.13 11.78 -20.01
CA ASP A 86 46.22 11.22 -20.82
C ASP A 86 47.24 10.43 -20.00
N GLU A 87 47.63 10.99 -18.84
CA GLU A 87 48.59 10.40 -17.92
C GLU A 87 47.92 10.11 -16.57
N PRO A 88 47.26 8.93 -16.42
CA PRO A 88 46.48 8.60 -15.23
C PRO A 88 47.36 8.33 -14.01
N THR A 89 47.04 9.00 -12.90
CA THR A 89 47.62 8.75 -11.58
C THR A 89 46.49 8.54 -10.56
N MET A 90 46.82 7.96 -9.39
CA MET A 90 45.86 7.83 -8.29
C MET A 90 45.31 9.19 -7.87
N ASP A 91 46.16 10.21 -7.77
CA ASP A 91 45.75 11.57 -7.38
C ASP A 91 44.78 12.19 -8.39
N LYS A 92 45.04 12.06 -9.69
CA LYS A 92 44.14 12.58 -10.73
C LYS A 92 42.80 11.85 -10.76
N THR A 93 42.82 10.53 -10.58
CA THR A 93 41.59 9.72 -10.52
C THR A 93 40.79 10.07 -9.26
N SER A 94 41.46 10.20 -8.12
CA SER A 94 40.84 10.64 -6.87
C SER A 94 40.25 12.04 -7.00
N PHE A 95 40.99 12.99 -7.57
CA PHE A 95 40.50 14.34 -7.85
C PHE A 95 39.24 14.31 -8.70
N LEU A 96 39.24 13.55 -9.81
CA LEU A 96 38.06 13.41 -10.67
C LEU A 96 36.86 12.85 -9.89
N MET A 97 37.05 11.78 -9.10
CA MET A 97 35.97 11.15 -8.34
C MET A 97 35.39 12.03 -7.23
N HIS A 98 36.16 12.96 -6.66
CA HIS A 98 35.69 13.87 -5.61
C HIS A 98 35.34 15.27 -6.14
N HIS A 99 35.46 15.51 -7.44
CA HIS A 99 35.26 16.83 -8.00
C HIS A 99 33.77 17.23 -7.91
N PRO A 100 33.43 18.42 -7.38
CA PRO A 100 32.03 18.81 -7.14
C PRO A 100 31.17 18.94 -8.40
N LEU A 101 31.80 19.03 -9.59
CA LEU A 101 31.08 19.05 -10.87
C LEU A 101 30.74 17.64 -11.41
N MET A 102 31.28 16.56 -10.85
CA MET A 102 30.86 15.21 -11.23
C MET A 102 29.49 14.91 -10.62
N ASN A 103 28.59 14.31 -11.41
CA ASN A 103 27.24 13.96 -10.97
C ASN A 103 27.05 12.45 -10.81
N LEU A 104 27.93 11.65 -11.43
CA LEU A 104 27.88 10.20 -11.36
C LEU A 104 29.27 9.60 -11.66
N ILE A 105 29.63 8.53 -10.97
CA ILE A 105 30.83 7.73 -11.28
C ILE A 105 30.39 6.37 -11.84
N LEU A 106 30.83 6.03 -13.05
CA LEU A 106 30.74 4.69 -13.60
C LEU A 106 32.06 3.96 -13.36
N ALA A 107 32.13 3.16 -12.30
CA ALA A 107 33.36 2.52 -11.86
C ALA A 107 33.45 1.05 -12.31
N THR A 108 34.35 0.78 -13.27
CA THR A 108 34.69 -0.60 -13.66
C THR A 108 36.16 -0.85 -13.34
N GLY A 109 36.41 -1.73 -12.37
CA GLY A 109 37.75 -2.01 -11.86
C GLY A 109 37.69 -2.96 -10.66
N GLY A 110 38.84 -3.21 -10.05
CA GLY A 110 38.92 -4.09 -8.89
C GLY A 110 38.16 -3.56 -7.65
N PRO A 111 37.98 -4.41 -6.62
CA PRO A 111 37.20 -4.08 -5.41
C PRO A 111 37.60 -2.76 -4.73
N SER A 112 38.89 -2.44 -4.69
CA SER A 112 39.40 -1.20 -4.07
C SER A 112 38.96 0.06 -4.81
N MET A 113 38.95 0.03 -6.14
CA MET A 113 38.52 1.15 -6.98
C MET A 113 37.02 1.40 -6.82
N VAL A 114 36.24 0.32 -6.79
CA VAL A 114 34.79 0.39 -6.62
C VAL A 114 34.43 0.92 -5.24
N LYS A 115 35.10 0.42 -4.20
CA LYS A 115 34.99 0.97 -2.85
C LYS A 115 35.35 2.46 -2.80
N SER A 116 36.41 2.88 -3.49
CA SER A 116 36.79 4.30 -3.58
C SER A 116 35.72 5.13 -4.29
N ALA A 117 35.11 4.61 -5.35
CA ALA A 117 34.04 5.32 -6.07
C ALA A 117 32.81 5.55 -5.18
N TYR A 118 32.36 4.53 -4.44
CA TYR A 118 31.26 4.67 -3.48
C TYR A 118 31.62 5.53 -2.25
N SER A 119 32.91 5.65 -1.92
CA SER A 119 33.39 6.47 -0.80
C SER A 119 33.66 7.93 -1.19
N SER A 120 33.46 8.30 -2.45
CA SER A 120 33.83 9.62 -2.99
C SER A 120 32.90 10.77 -2.57
N GLY A 121 31.72 10.45 -2.04
CA GLY A 121 30.63 11.41 -1.81
C GLY A 121 29.77 11.69 -3.05
N ILE A 122 30.13 11.14 -4.21
CA ILE A 122 29.36 11.25 -5.46
C ILE A 122 28.65 9.92 -5.73
N PRO A 123 27.39 9.93 -6.22
CA PRO A 123 26.70 8.70 -6.60
C PRO A 123 27.56 7.86 -7.55
N ALA A 124 27.69 6.57 -7.25
CA ALA A 124 28.49 5.66 -8.04
C ALA A 124 27.65 4.45 -8.49
N ILE A 125 27.96 4.01 -9.71
CA ILE A 125 27.57 2.72 -10.27
C ILE A 125 28.89 1.97 -10.48
N GLY A 126 29.29 1.27 -9.42
CA GLY A 126 30.42 0.34 -9.45
C GLY A 126 29.98 -1.08 -9.77
N VAL A 127 30.92 -1.89 -10.24
CA VAL A 127 30.76 -3.34 -10.46
C VAL A 127 31.76 -4.13 -9.63
N GLY A 128 31.46 -5.39 -9.29
CA GLY A 128 32.34 -6.25 -8.51
C GLY A 128 33.18 -7.21 -9.36
N PRO A 129 34.17 -7.89 -8.75
CA PRO A 129 34.85 -9.03 -9.37
C PRO A 129 33.90 -10.23 -9.56
N GLY A 130 34.31 -11.20 -10.37
CA GLY A 130 33.57 -12.43 -10.59
C GLY A 130 34.30 -13.66 -10.10
N ASN A 131 33.56 -14.69 -9.67
CA ASN A 131 34.11 -16.02 -9.46
C ASN A 131 33.09 -17.06 -9.93
N THR A 132 32.80 -17.03 -11.23
CA THR A 132 31.65 -17.72 -11.81
C THR A 132 31.79 -19.25 -11.74
N PRO A 133 30.96 -19.97 -10.96
CA PRO A 133 30.89 -21.41 -11.03
C PRO A 133 29.96 -21.85 -12.17
N ALA A 134 30.28 -22.99 -12.79
CA ALA A 134 29.41 -23.70 -13.70
C ALA A 134 29.05 -25.08 -13.14
N LEU A 135 27.80 -25.28 -12.73
CA LEU A 135 27.29 -26.59 -12.30
C LEU A 135 26.74 -27.36 -13.50
N LEU A 136 27.21 -28.59 -13.70
CA LEU A 136 26.68 -29.54 -14.67
C LEU A 136 25.89 -30.61 -13.92
N ASP A 137 24.57 -30.56 -14.04
CA ASP A 137 23.68 -31.62 -13.54
C ASP A 137 23.82 -32.90 -14.39
N LYS A 138 23.44 -34.05 -13.84
CA LYS A 138 23.45 -35.33 -14.55
C LYS A 138 22.67 -35.33 -15.88
N SER A 139 21.67 -34.46 -16.01
CA SER A 139 20.82 -34.32 -17.20
C SER A 139 21.43 -33.41 -18.28
N ALA A 140 22.55 -32.75 -18.01
CA ALA A 140 23.15 -31.78 -18.92
C ALA A 140 23.60 -32.41 -20.25
N ASP A 141 23.44 -31.67 -21.35
CA ASP A 141 24.14 -31.99 -22.60
C ASP A 141 25.63 -31.69 -22.43
N ILE A 142 26.41 -32.76 -22.22
CA ILE A 142 27.86 -32.69 -21.98
C ILE A 142 28.61 -32.00 -23.13
N ARG A 143 28.24 -32.27 -24.39
CA ARG A 143 28.96 -31.71 -25.55
C ARG A 143 28.74 -30.22 -25.64
N MET A 144 27.49 -29.78 -25.47
CA MET A 144 27.13 -28.37 -25.46
C MET A 144 27.75 -27.65 -24.27
N ALA A 145 27.67 -28.22 -23.07
CA ALA A 145 28.21 -27.63 -21.84
C ALA A 145 29.73 -27.43 -21.94
N VAL A 146 30.48 -28.47 -22.30
CA VAL A 146 31.95 -28.39 -22.42
C VAL A 146 32.36 -27.42 -23.53
N SER A 147 31.68 -27.44 -24.68
CA SER A 147 31.97 -26.50 -25.77
C SER A 147 31.74 -25.06 -25.35
N SER A 148 30.65 -24.81 -24.61
CA SER A 148 30.30 -23.48 -24.10
C SER A 148 31.32 -22.98 -23.07
N ILE A 149 31.70 -23.83 -22.11
CA ILE A 149 32.71 -23.48 -21.10
C ILE A 149 34.05 -23.18 -21.77
N LEU A 150 34.52 -24.00 -22.72
CA LEU A 150 35.77 -23.74 -23.44
C LEU A 150 35.68 -22.47 -24.26
N MET A 151 34.59 -22.25 -25.00
CA MET A 151 34.39 -21.03 -25.79
C MET A 151 34.36 -19.78 -24.92
N SER A 152 33.75 -19.85 -23.74
CA SER A 152 33.75 -18.76 -22.78
C SER A 152 35.13 -18.51 -22.18
N LYS A 153 35.81 -19.56 -21.71
CA LYS A 153 37.08 -19.45 -20.99
C LYS A 153 38.27 -19.10 -21.89
N THR A 154 38.20 -19.46 -23.17
CA THR A 154 39.22 -19.11 -24.17
C THR A 154 38.95 -17.76 -24.83
N PHE A 155 37.72 -17.24 -24.74
CA PHE A 155 37.41 -15.91 -25.25
C PHE A 155 38.22 -14.87 -24.48
N ASP A 156 39.03 -14.11 -25.23
CA ASP A 156 40.00 -13.15 -24.68
C ASP A 156 40.89 -13.75 -23.57
N ASN A 157 41.26 -15.03 -23.74
CA ASN A 157 42.00 -15.83 -22.77
C ASN A 157 41.43 -15.79 -21.34
N GLY A 158 40.10 -15.69 -21.20
CA GLY A 158 39.44 -15.77 -19.90
C GLY A 158 39.62 -14.52 -19.04
N VAL A 159 40.05 -13.40 -19.64
CA VAL A 159 40.22 -12.11 -18.94
C VAL A 159 38.87 -11.43 -18.63
N VAL A 160 37.78 -11.91 -19.23
CA VAL A 160 36.42 -11.44 -18.95
C VAL A 160 36.01 -11.88 -17.55
N CYS A 161 35.58 -10.94 -16.70
CA CYS A 161 35.22 -11.18 -15.30
C CYS A 161 34.07 -12.18 -15.11
N ALA A 162 33.17 -12.28 -16.09
CA ALA A 162 32.08 -13.26 -16.05
C ALA A 162 32.53 -14.69 -16.39
N SER A 163 33.71 -14.89 -16.99
CA SER A 163 34.17 -16.20 -17.46
C SER A 163 34.16 -17.24 -16.34
N GLU A 164 33.82 -18.49 -16.69
CA GLU A 164 33.82 -19.61 -15.77
C GLU A 164 35.20 -19.72 -15.12
N GLN A 165 35.21 -19.79 -13.79
CA GLN A 165 36.42 -19.99 -13.00
C GLN A 165 36.50 -21.42 -12.47
N SER A 166 35.35 -22.03 -12.26
CA SER A 166 35.23 -23.37 -11.68
C SER A 166 34.10 -24.14 -12.36
N VAL A 167 34.29 -25.45 -12.52
CA VAL A 167 33.28 -26.37 -13.07
C VAL A 167 32.97 -27.41 -12.00
N ILE A 168 31.70 -27.59 -11.68
CA ILE A 168 31.23 -28.59 -10.72
C ILE A 168 30.44 -29.63 -11.51
N CYS A 169 30.87 -30.88 -11.46
CA CYS A 169 30.26 -31.95 -12.24
C CYS A 169 29.63 -32.99 -11.33
N HIS A 170 28.38 -33.35 -11.64
CA HIS A 170 27.73 -34.49 -11.00
C HIS A 170 28.53 -35.78 -11.24
N LYS A 171 28.71 -36.59 -10.19
CA LYS A 171 29.52 -37.83 -10.21
C LYS A 171 29.24 -38.74 -11.41
N ASP A 172 27.97 -38.87 -11.80
CA ASP A 172 27.52 -39.79 -12.86
C ASP A 172 28.01 -39.38 -14.27
N ILE A 173 28.35 -38.10 -14.46
CA ILE A 173 28.82 -37.57 -15.75
C ILE A 173 30.28 -37.09 -15.70
N TYR A 174 30.93 -37.15 -14.52
CA TYR A 174 32.25 -36.55 -14.30
C TYR A 174 33.32 -37.04 -15.29
N GLU A 175 33.47 -38.36 -15.46
CA GLU A 175 34.47 -38.95 -16.36
C GLU A 175 34.16 -38.65 -17.84
N ALA A 176 32.87 -38.60 -18.21
CA ALA A 176 32.46 -38.25 -19.57
C ALA A 176 32.74 -36.77 -19.88
N VAL A 177 32.48 -35.87 -18.92
CA VAL A 177 32.84 -34.44 -19.04
C VAL A 177 34.36 -34.27 -19.14
N LYS A 178 35.14 -34.98 -18.32
CA LYS A 178 36.61 -34.95 -18.36
C LYS A 178 37.15 -35.40 -19.72
N ALA A 179 36.63 -36.52 -20.26
CA ALA A 179 37.01 -37.01 -21.58
C ALA A 179 36.63 -36.01 -22.70
N GLU A 180 35.46 -35.37 -22.61
CA GLU A 180 35.02 -34.37 -23.58
C GLU A 180 35.87 -33.08 -23.52
N PHE A 181 36.31 -32.64 -22.33
CA PHE A 181 37.26 -31.53 -22.20
C PHE A 181 38.59 -31.86 -22.86
N ALA A 182 39.16 -33.04 -22.57
CA ALA A 182 40.44 -33.48 -23.13
C ALA A 182 40.38 -33.59 -24.66
N SER A 183 39.30 -34.18 -25.20
CA SER A 183 39.12 -34.33 -26.66
C SER A 183 39.03 -33.00 -27.40
N ARG A 184 38.62 -31.93 -26.71
CA ARG A 184 38.49 -30.57 -27.26
C ARG A 184 39.68 -29.65 -27.01
N GLY A 185 40.76 -30.18 -26.42
CA GLY A 185 42.04 -29.50 -26.25
C GLY A 185 42.25 -28.85 -24.88
N ALA A 186 41.48 -29.23 -23.85
CA ALA A 186 41.83 -28.91 -22.47
C ALA A 186 42.95 -29.84 -21.98
N TYR A 187 43.89 -29.30 -21.19
CA TYR A 187 44.99 -30.07 -20.61
C TYR A 187 44.72 -30.28 -19.11
N PHE A 188 44.61 -31.54 -18.69
CA PHE A 188 44.43 -31.89 -17.28
C PHE A 188 45.80 -31.98 -16.59
N LEU A 189 45.95 -31.22 -15.51
CA LEU A 189 47.19 -31.15 -14.75
C LEU A 189 47.37 -32.40 -13.91
N ASN A 190 48.61 -32.90 -13.82
CA ASN A 190 48.99 -33.85 -12.79
C ASN A 190 49.22 -33.13 -11.44
N ASN A 191 49.45 -33.89 -10.37
CA ASN A 191 49.60 -33.33 -9.02
C ASN A 191 50.79 -32.35 -8.90
N GLU A 192 51.91 -32.62 -9.57
CA GLU A 192 53.11 -31.75 -9.52
C GLU A 192 52.86 -30.45 -10.29
N GLU A 193 52.29 -30.54 -11.50
CA GLU A 193 51.92 -29.39 -12.32
C GLU A 193 50.86 -28.51 -11.62
N ALA A 194 49.88 -29.13 -10.96
CA ALA A 194 48.87 -28.43 -10.19
C ALA A 194 49.49 -27.66 -9.02
N GLU A 195 50.45 -28.25 -8.29
CA GLU A 195 51.13 -27.58 -7.17
C GLU A 195 51.99 -26.40 -7.63
N LEU A 196 52.71 -26.56 -8.74
CA LEU A 196 53.44 -25.46 -9.38
C LEU A 196 52.49 -24.31 -9.74
N LEU A 197 51.33 -24.63 -10.33
CA LEU A 197 50.35 -23.62 -10.70
C LEU A 197 49.69 -22.94 -9.48
N ARG A 198 49.41 -23.66 -8.38
CA ARG A 198 48.89 -23.09 -7.12
C ARG A 198 49.75 -21.94 -6.62
N SER A 199 51.07 -22.09 -6.69
CA SER A 199 52.03 -21.12 -6.18
C SER A 199 52.04 -19.78 -6.96
N VAL A 200 51.45 -19.75 -8.16
CA VAL A 200 51.48 -18.56 -9.04
C VAL A 200 50.11 -17.96 -9.33
N ILE A 201 48.98 -18.61 -9.00
CA ILE A 201 47.64 -18.09 -9.29
C ILE A 201 47.36 -16.80 -8.50
N ILE A 202 47.58 -16.82 -7.19
CA ILE A 202 47.37 -15.69 -6.29
C ILE A 202 48.72 -15.09 -5.90
N ASP A 203 48.86 -13.77 -6.03
CA ASP A 203 50.05 -13.06 -5.57
C ASP A 203 50.02 -12.99 -4.02
N PRO A 204 50.97 -13.60 -3.32
CA PRO A 204 50.97 -13.68 -1.86
C PRO A 204 51.11 -12.32 -1.18
N LYS A 205 51.62 -11.29 -1.88
CA LYS A 205 51.72 -9.93 -1.34
C LYS A 205 50.43 -9.15 -1.49
N ARG A 206 49.66 -9.42 -2.54
CA ARG A 206 48.43 -8.67 -2.87
C ARG A 206 47.16 -9.37 -2.39
N GLY A 207 47.20 -10.69 -2.20
CA GLY A 207 46.02 -11.51 -1.94
C GLY A 207 45.02 -11.52 -3.10
N THR A 208 45.48 -11.23 -4.32
CA THR A 208 44.67 -11.19 -5.55
C THR A 208 45.39 -11.93 -6.67
N VAL A 209 44.68 -12.24 -7.76
CA VAL A 209 45.28 -12.87 -8.95
C VAL A 209 46.59 -12.21 -9.39
N THR A 210 47.57 -13.04 -9.75
CA THR A 210 48.90 -12.61 -10.22
C THR A 210 48.77 -11.88 -11.56
N PRO A 211 49.18 -10.59 -11.67
CA PRO A 211 49.01 -9.83 -12.90
C PRO A 211 49.74 -10.37 -14.13
N ALA A 212 50.74 -11.24 -13.95
CA ALA A 212 51.51 -11.83 -15.04
C ALA A 212 50.74 -12.91 -15.81
N ILE A 213 49.76 -13.58 -15.18
CA ILE A 213 48.98 -14.67 -15.82
C ILE A 213 47.67 -14.18 -16.45
N VAL A 214 47.21 -12.99 -16.05
CA VAL A 214 45.93 -12.41 -16.51
C VAL A 214 45.92 -12.23 -18.03
N GLY A 215 44.93 -12.81 -18.71
CA GLY A 215 44.75 -12.74 -20.16
C GLY A 215 45.85 -13.41 -21.00
N GLN A 216 46.73 -14.21 -20.39
CA GLN A 216 47.76 -14.96 -21.10
C GLN A 216 47.21 -16.31 -21.60
N SER A 217 47.78 -16.84 -22.68
CA SER A 217 47.46 -18.19 -23.17
C SER A 217 47.83 -19.27 -22.14
N ALA A 218 47.15 -20.42 -22.16
CA ALA A 218 47.46 -21.56 -21.28
C ALA A 218 48.95 -21.97 -21.29
N ALA A 219 49.59 -22.01 -22.47
CA ALA A 219 51.01 -22.34 -22.61
C ALA A 219 51.94 -21.36 -21.86
N ARG A 220 51.65 -20.05 -21.95
CA ARG A 220 52.40 -19.01 -21.22
C ARG A 220 52.17 -19.06 -19.71
N VAL A 221 50.95 -19.40 -19.28
CA VAL A 221 50.65 -19.57 -17.86
C VAL A 221 51.44 -20.77 -17.29
N ALA A 222 51.48 -21.89 -18.01
CA ALA A 222 52.30 -23.04 -17.62
C ALA A 222 53.80 -22.70 -17.57
N GLU A 223 54.32 -22.01 -18.59
CA GLU A 223 55.73 -21.58 -18.63
C GLU A 223 56.09 -20.70 -17.42
N TYR A 224 55.19 -19.78 -17.06
CA TYR A 224 55.35 -18.93 -15.88
C TYR A 224 55.34 -19.73 -14.56
N ALA A 225 54.55 -20.80 -14.49
CA ALA A 225 54.51 -21.72 -13.35
C ALA A 225 55.71 -22.68 -13.29
N GLY A 226 56.53 -22.76 -14.35
CA GLY A 226 57.73 -23.59 -14.40
C GLY A 226 57.55 -24.97 -15.06
N PHE A 227 56.49 -25.17 -15.85
CA PHE A 227 56.28 -26.38 -16.65
C PHE A 227 55.81 -26.05 -18.08
N SER A 228 55.72 -27.05 -18.97
CA SER A 228 55.34 -26.84 -20.36
C SER A 228 54.17 -27.71 -20.76
N VAL A 229 53.23 -27.12 -21.50
CA VAL A 229 52.10 -27.82 -22.15
C VAL A 229 52.15 -27.57 -23.66
N PRO A 230 51.44 -28.35 -24.50
CA PRO A 230 51.36 -28.06 -25.93
C PRO A 230 50.81 -26.65 -26.20
N ASP A 231 51.34 -25.95 -27.21
CA ASP A 231 50.87 -24.61 -27.60
C ASP A 231 49.39 -24.59 -28.03
N THR A 232 48.86 -25.75 -28.43
CA THR A 232 47.45 -25.95 -28.78
C THR A 232 46.53 -26.12 -27.57
N ALA A 233 47.08 -26.22 -26.35
CA ALA A 233 46.30 -26.34 -25.12
C ALA A 233 45.44 -25.08 -24.93
N LYS A 234 44.13 -25.27 -24.81
CA LYS A 234 43.16 -24.18 -24.72
C LYS A 234 42.99 -23.68 -23.29
N VAL A 235 42.88 -24.62 -22.34
CA VAL A 235 42.60 -24.36 -20.93
C VAL A 235 43.35 -25.39 -20.08
N LEU A 236 43.91 -24.96 -18.96
CA LEU A 236 44.49 -25.82 -17.93
C LEU A 236 43.42 -26.16 -16.90
N ILE A 237 43.21 -27.44 -16.62
CA ILE A 237 42.21 -27.91 -15.66
C ILE A 237 42.90 -28.67 -14.53
N ALA A 238 42.72 -28.21 -13.30
CA ALA A 238 43.09 -28.96 -12.11
C ALA A 238 41.84 -29.61 -11.51
N GLU A 239 41.96 -30.88 -11.11
CA GLU A 239 40.96 -31.53 -10.26
C GLU A 239 41.18 -31.09 -8.81
N VAL A 240 40.13 -30.58 -8.17
CA VAL A 240 40.22 -29.94 -6.85
C VAL A 240 39.02 -30.37 -5.99
N ASP A 241 39.28 -30.63 -4.70
CA ASP A 241 38.25 -31.07 -3.76
C ASP A 241 37.88 -29.99 -2.72
N ARG A 242 38.76 -29.01 -2.48
CA ARG A 242 38.58 -27.99 -1.42
C ARG A 242 38.02 -26.68 -1.98
N ILE A 243 37.13 -26.05 -1.22
CA ILE A 243 36.58 -24.73 -1.50
C ILE A 243 36.85 -23.88 -0.26
N GLU A 244 38.08 -23.40 -0.14
CA GLU A 244 38.59 -22.65 1.02
C GLU A 244 39.33 -21.40 0.53
N ASP A 245 39.53 -20.42 1.41
CA ASP A 245 40.21 -19.17 1.04
C ASP A 245 41.70 -19.38 0.69
N ASP A 246 42.34 -20.42 1.21
CA ASP A 246 43.74 -20.77 0.93
C ASP A 246 43.93 -21.61 -0.34
N GLU A 247 42.84 -21.93 -1.05
CA GLU A 247 42.82 -22.82 -2.21
C GLU A 247 42.80 -22.00 -3.53
N PRO A 248 43.94 -21.78 -4.21
CA PRO A 248 44.03 -20.79 -5.29
C PRO A 248 43.14 -21.09 -6.50
N PHE A 249 42.84 -22.37 -6.77
CA PHE A 249 41.95 -22.74 -7.87
C PHE A 249 40.47 -22.39 -7.58
N ALA A 250 40.09 -22.17 -6.33
CA ALA A 250 38.75 -21.76 -5.95
C ALA A 250 38.46 -20.27 -6.22
N HIS A 251 39.48 -19.44 -6.48
CA HIS A 251 39.35 -17.99 -6.65
C HIS A 251 39.21 -17.52 -8.11
N GLU A 252 39.01 -16.22 -8.31
CA GLU A 252 39.06 -15.57 -9.62
C GLU A 252 40.48 -15.63 -10.22
N LYS A 253 40.60 -16.14 -11.47
CA LYS A 253 41.90 -16.40 -12.12
C LYS A 253 42.18 -15.55 -13.36
N LEU A 254 41.15 -14.97 -13.98
CA LEU A 254 41.20 -14.12 -15.19
C LEU A 254 42.18 -14.61 -16.29
N SER A 255 42.32 -15.92 -16.42
CA SER A 255 43.23 -16.63 -17.31
C SER A 255 42.59 -17.95 -17.73
N PRO A 256 43.10 -18.69 -18.73
CA PRO A 256 42.57 -19.97 -19.18
C PRO A 256 42.86 -21.13 -18.21
N VAL A 257 42.52 -20.96 -16.92
CA VAL A 257 42.68 -21.93 -15.84
C VAL A 257 41.32 -22.20 -15.18
N LEU A 258 40.97 -23.47 -14.98
CA LEU A 258 39.74 -23.91 -14.32
C LEU A 258 40.03 -24.87 -13.16
N GLY A 259 39.30 -24.70 -12.06
CA GLY A 259 39.15 -25.76 -11.05
C GLY A 259 37.97 -26.66 -11.40
N MET A 260 38.18 -27.98 -11.45
CA MET A 260 37.14 -28.97 -11.71
C MET A 260 36.84 -29.75 -10.42
N TYR A 261 35.58 -29.73 -10.02
CA TYR A 261 35.06 -30.26 -8.78
C TYR A 261 34.06 -31.38 -9.04
N ARG A 262 34.00 -32.37 -8.15
CA ARG A 262 33.04 -33.48 -8.20
C ARG A 262 32.00 -33.31 -7.11
N CYS A 263 30.71 -33.39 -7.45
CA CYS A 263 29.61 -33.42 -6.46
C CYS A 263 28.84 -34.75 -6.52
N GLN A 264 28.31 -35.22 -5.40
CA GLN A 264 27.56 -36.48 -5.30
C GLN A 264 26.09 -36.34 -5.70
N SER A 265 25.56 -35.12 -5.62
CA SER A 265 24.17 -34.78 -5.89
C SER A 265 24.03 -33.35 -6.44
N PHE A 266 22.85 -33.01 -6.95
CA PHE A 266 22.53 -31.66 -7.38
C PHE A 266 22.62 -30.64 -6.23
N ASP A 267 22.03 -30.95 -5.07
CA ASP A 267 21.99 -30.03 -3.93
C ASP A 267 23.39 -29.72 -3.39
N GLU A 268 24.26 -30.74 -3.34
CA GLU A 268 25.67 -30.55 -3.01
C GLU A 268 26.37 -29.67 -4.06
N GLY A 269 26.15 -29.93 -5.34
CA GLY A 269 26.72 -29.11 -6.41
C GLY A 269 26.26 -27.65 -6.36
N ALA A 270 24.98 -27.41 -6.07
CA ALA A 270 24.44 -26.07 -5.87
C ALA A 270 25.05 -25.37 -4.63
N THR A 271 25.27 -26.13 -3.56
CA THR A 271 25.95 -25.63 -2.34
C THR A 271 27.41 -25.29 -2.63
N MET A 272 28.13 -26.12 -3.37
CA MET A 272 29.51 -25.85 -3.81
C MET A 272 29.58 -24.59 -4.67
N ALA A 273 28.63 -24.41 -5.60
CA ALA A 273 28.52 -23.21 -6.42
C ALA A 273 28.30 -21.96 -5.55
N ALA A 274 27.42 -22.04 -4.54
CA ALA A 274 27.21 -20.95 -3.61
C ALA A 274 28.47 -20.61 -2.79
N SER A 275 29.23 -21.62 -2.33
CA SER A 275 30.49 -21.42 -1.62
C SER A 275 31.57 -20.79 -2.50
N LEU A 276 31.71 -21.21 -3.76
CA LEU A 276 32.65 -20.59 -4.69
C LEU A 276 32.29 -19.12 -4.96
N VAL A 277 31.00 -18.83 -5.18
CA VAL A 277 30.53 -17.44 -5.31
C VAL A 277 30.85 -16.62 -4.05
N ALA A 278 30.78 -17.22 -2.86
CA ALA A 278 31.14 -16.54 -1.62
C ALA A 278 32.63 -16.16 -1.55
N LEU A 279 33.51 -16.92 -2.19
CA LEU A 279 34.94 -16.64 -2.35
C LEU A 279 35.20 -15.61 -3.46
N GLY A 280 34.61 -14.41 -3.31
CA GLY A 280 34.94 -13.25 -4.16
C GLY A 280 34.11 -13.08 -5.43
N GLY A 281 33.04 -13.86 -5.63
CA GLY A 281 32.14 -13.75 -6.80
C GLY A 281 30.73 -13.22 -6.49
N TYR A 282 30.47 -12.79 -5.26
CA TYR A 282 29.13 -12.46 -4.79
C TYR A 282 28.41 -11.48 -5.72
N GLY A 283 27.22 -11.88 -6.16
CA GLY A 283 26.36 -11.05 -6.98
C GLY A 283 26.75 -10.97 -8.46
N HIS A 284 27.88 -11.52 -8.90
CA HIS A 284 28.33 -11.40 -10.29
C HIS A 284 27.59 -12.33 -11.25
N THR A 285 27.98 -13.59 -11.39
CA THR A 285 27.39 -14.54 -12.36
C THR A 285 27.57 -15.97 -11.89
N SER A 286 26.59 -16.83 -12.18
CA SER A 286 26.70 -18.29 -12.06
C SER A 286 26.11 -18.96 -13.30
N VAL A 287 26.52 -20.20 -13.57
CA VAL A 287 26.04 -20.98 -14.71
C VAL A 287 25.51 -22.33 -14.24
N LEU A 288 24.39 -22.76 -14.81
CA LEU A 288 23.80 -24.07 -14.65
C LEU A 288 23.59 -24.72 -16.02
N TYR A 289 24.18 -25.88 -16.24
CA TYR A 289 23.89 -26.74 -17.39
C TYR A 289 23.00 -27.89 -16.93
N ILE A 290 21.81 -28.01 -17.50
CA ILE A 290 20.73 -28.91 -17.06
C ILE A 290 19.67 -29.09 -18.17
N ASP A 291 18.88 -30.16 -18.14
CA ASP A 291 17.61 -30.19 -18.88
C ASP A 291 16.61 -29.17 -18.28
N GLU A 292 16.17 -28.21 -19.09
CA GLU A 292 15.26 -27.12 -18.65
C GLU A 292 13.88 -27.61 -18.20
N LEU A 293 13.52 -28.86 -18.52
CA LEU A 293 12.31 -29.49 -17.98
C LEU A 293 12.41 -29.72 -16.46
N GLU A 294 13.62 -29.78 -15.89
CA GLU A 294 13.87 -29.91 -14.44
C GLU A 294 13.74 -28.57 -13.68
N ARG A 295 12.57 -27.92 -13.83
CA ARG A 295 12.30 -26.57 -13.31
C ARG A 295 12.53 -26.40 -11.80
N GLU A 296 12.25 -27.44 -11.02
CA GLU A 296 12.43 -27.41 -9.56
C GLU A 296 13.91 -27.23 -9.18
N LYS A 297 14.82 -27.88 -9.90
CA LYS A 297 16.26 -27.75 -9.69
C LYS A 297 16.77 -26.37 -10.12
N VAL A 298 16.28 -25.86 -11.26
CA VAL A 298 16.60 -24.48 -11.70
C VAL A 298 16.15 -23.47 -10.64
N ALA A 299 14.94 -23.63 -10.07
CA ALA A 299 14.44 -22.78 -9.00
C ALA A 299 15.26 -22.90 -7.71
N ALA A 300 15.64 -24.11 -7.31
CA ALA A 300 16.47 -24.36 -6.12
C ALA A 300 17.86 -23.71 -6.25
N PHE A 301 18.53 -23.88 -7.40
CA PHE A 301 19.80 -23.23 -7.68
C PHE A 301 19.67 -21.70 -7.67
N SER A 302 18.62 -21.18 -8.30
CA SER A 302 18.37 -19.74 -8.37
C SER A 302 18.09 -19.09 -7.02
N ALA A 303 17.46 -19.83 -6.10
CA ALA A 303 17.21 -19.37 -4.74
C ALA A 303 18.46 -19.40 -3.86
N LEU A 304 19.35 -20.37 -4.08
CA LEU A 304 20.53 -20.61 -3.24
C LEU A 304 21.74 -19.74 -3.64
N VAL A 305 22.05 -19.67 -4.94
CA VAL A 305 23.28 -19.06 -5.44
C VAL A 305 23.12 -17.56 -5.63
N LYS A 306 23.76 -16.77 -4.75
CA LYS A 306 23.64 -15.30 -4.69
C LYS A 306 24.39 -14.60 -5.83
N THR A 307 23.82 -14.61 -7.03
CA THR A 307 24.34 -13.92 -8.22
C THR A 307 23.24 -13.14 -8.94
N SER A 308 23.56 -12.00 -9.53
CA SER A 308 22.57 -11.18 -10.24
C SER A 308 22.21 -11.76 -11.62
N ARG A 309 23.06 -12.64 -12.15
CA ARG A 309 22.87 -13.35 -13.42
C ARG A 309 23.09 -14.84 -13.17
N ILE A 310 22.01 -15.60 -13.28
CA ILE A 310 22.04 -17.06 -13.30
C ILE A 310 21.81 -17.46 -14.75
N LEU A 311 22.85 -18.02 -15.37
CA LEU A 311 22.83 -18.39 -16.77
C LEU A 311 22.51 -19.87 -16.89
N VAL A 312 21.48 -20.21 -17.67
CA VAL A 312 21.10 -21.61 -17.89
C VAL A 312 21.48 -21.99 -19.32
N ASN A 313 22.22 -23.08 -19.48
CA ASN A 313 22.62 -23.65 -20.77
C ASN A 313 23.29 -22.68 -21.75
N MET A 314 24.09 -21.74 -21.25
CA MET A 314 24.84 -20.80 -22.08
C MET A 314 26.21 -20.47 -21.47
N PRO A 315 27.22 -20.14 -22.31
CA PRO A 315 28.55 -19.75 -21.86
C PRO A 315 28.54 -18.46 -21.03
N ALA A 316 29.35 -18.38 -19.97
CA ALA A 316 29.30 -17.24 -19.06
C ALA A 316 29.74 -15.90 -19.68
N SER A 317 30.86 -15.88 -20.41
CA SER A 317 31.43 -14.63 -20.95
C SER A 317 30.50 -13.95 -21.95
N GLN A 318 29.90 -14.72 -22.86
CA GLN A 318 28.96 -14.21 -23.87
C GLN A 318 27.54 -14.08 -23.32
N GLY A 319 27.14 -14.97 -22.40
CA GLY A 319 25.81 -14.94 -21.79
C GLY A 319 25.63 -13.75 -20.85
N ALA A 320 26.60 -13.48 -19.97
CA ALA A 320 26.49 -12.43 -18.95
C ALA A 320 26.43 -11.02 -19.54
N ILE A 321 27.10 -10.79 -20.67
CA ILE A 321 27.05 -9.50 -21.36
C ILE A 321 25.70 -9.23 -22.01
N GLY A 322 24.85 -10.25 -22.24
CA GLY A 322 23.50 -10.10 -22.78
C GLY A 322 23.39 -10.17 -24.31
N ASP A 323 22.15 -10.22 -24.81
CA ASP A 323 21.72 -10.20 -26.23
C ASP A 323 22.18 -11.36 -27.16
N ILE A 324 23.25 -12.08 -26.84
CA ILE A 324 23.81 -13.12 -27.73
C ILE A 324 23.06 -14.46 -27.58
N TYR A 325 22.89 -14.93 -26.33
CA TYR A 325 22.24 -16.20 -26.00
C TYR A 325 20.83 -16.00 -25.40
N ASN A 326 20.42 -14.73 -25.18
CA ASN A 326 19.11 -14.36 -24.67
C ASN A 326 18.71 -12.96 -25.14
N PHE A 327 17.47 -12.79 -25.62
CA PHE A 327 16.97 -11.55 -26.24
C PHE A 327 16.54 -10.44 -25.25
N ARG A 328 16.48 -10.73 -23.94
CA ARG A 328 15.92 -9.82 -22.93
C ARG A 328 16.93 -9.41 -21.86
N LEU A 329 18.07 -10.08 -21.77
CA LEU A 329 19.17 -9.64 -20.94
C LEU A 329 19.90 -8.48 -21.63
N GLU A 330 19.83 -7.30 -21.02
CA GLU A 330 20.34 -6.06 -21.59
C GLU A 330 21.85 -6.14 -21.90
N PRO A 331 22.27 -5.76 -23.12
CA PRO A 331 23.68 -5.79 -23.50
C PRO A 331 24.52 -4.78 -22.70
N SER A 332 25.54 -5.26 -21.99
CA SER A 332 26.41 -4.39 -21.16
C SER A 332 27.79 -4.99 -20.92
N LEU A 333 28.76 -4.09 -20.72
CA LEU A 333 30.12 -4.41 -20.27
C LEU A 333 30.38 -3.91 -18.85
N THR A 334 29.34 -3.46 -18.16
CA THR A 334 29.37 -3.03 -16.76
C THR A 334 28.25 -3.78 -16.05
N LEU A 335 28.62 -4.93 -15.49
CA LEU A 335 27.69 -5.91 -14.92
C LEU A 335 27.54 -5.65 -13.42
N GLY A 336 26.41 -5.10 -12.99
CA GLY A 336 26.16 -4.79 -11.57
C GLY A 336 26.07 -6.05 -10.72
N CYS A 337 26.79 -6.10 -9.59
CA CYS A 337 26.82 -7.26 -8.70
C CYS A 337 25.86 -7.15 -7.50
N GLY A 338 24.94 -6.18 -7.50
CA GLY A 338 24.00 -5.95 -6.42
C GLY A 338 24.66 -5.61 -5.08
N SER A 339 23.85 -5.57 -4.03
CA SER A 339 24.34 -5.27 -2.68
C SER A 339 25.31 -6.34 -2.16
N TRP A 340 25.19 -7.59 -2.63
CA TRP A 340 26.13 -8.67 -2.30
C TRP A 340 27.57 -8.37 -2.73
N GLY A 341 27.75 -7.71 -3.88
CA GLY A 341 29.05 -7.24 -4.39
C GLY A 341 29.43 -5.83 -3.95
N ASN A 342 28.74 -5.25 -2.94
CA ASN A 342 28.87 -3.85 -2.53
C ASN A 342 28.58 -2.85 -3.66
N ASN A 343 27.53 -3.10 -4.47
CA ASN A 343 27.09 -2.20 -5.53
C ASN A 343 25.64 -1.73 -5.34
N SER A 344 25.32 -0.55 -5.84
CA SER A 344 23.98 0.05 -5.84
C SER A 344 23.06 -0.55 -6.92
N ILE A 345 23.60 -1.40 -7.81
CA ILE A 345 22.89 -1.97 -8.96
C ILE A 345 23.10 -3.48 -9.07
N SER A 346 22.02 -4.23 -9.32
CA SER A 346 22.01 -5.68 -9.53
C SER A 346 21.62 -6.07 -10.97
N GLU A 347 21.88 -5.19 -11.93
CA GLU A 347 21.48 -5.37 -13.33
C GLU A 347 22.66 -5.08 -14.26
N ASN A 348 22.50 -5.41 -15.54
CA ASN A 348 23.39 -4.95 -16.59
C ASN A 348 23.17 -3.43 -16.76
N VAL A 349 24.23 -2.64 -16.55
CA VAL A 349 24.12 -1.19 -16.64
C VAL A 349 23.75 -0.82 -18.07
N GLY A 350 22.68 -0.05 -18.26
CA GLY A 350 22.32 0.59 -19.52
C GLY A 350 21.93 2.07 -19.37
N PRO A 351 21.45 2.69 -20.45
CA PRO A 351 21.08 4.11 -20.50
C PRO A 351 20.12 4.57 -19.38
N LYS A 352 19.17 3.71 -18.95
CA LYS A 352 18.19 4.08 -17.92
C LYS A 352 18.81 4.54 -16.61
N HIS A 353 20.00 4.04 -16.28
CA HIS A 353 20.70 4.39 -15.03
C HIS A 353 21.41 5.75 -15.11
N LEU A 354 21.58 6.30 -16.31
CA LEU A 354 22.22 7.59 -16.53
C LEU A 354 21.20 8.73 -16.71
N LEU A 355 19.95 8.49 -16.29
CA LEU A 355 18.87 9.46 -16.35
C LEU A 355 18.32 9.77 -14.95
N ASN A 356 17.97 11.02 -14.73
CA ASN A 356 17.06 11.44 -13.68
C ASN A 356 15.63 11.36 -14.23
N ILE A 357 14.72 10.70 -13.53
CA ILE A 357 13.30 10.70 -13.90
C ILE A 357 12.57 11.64 -12.94
N LYS A 358 12.01 12.72 -13.48
CA LYS A 358 11.10 13.61 -12.78
C LYS A 358 9.67 13.15 -13.01
N THR A 359 8.84 13.27 -11.98
CA THR A 359 7.41 12.98 -12.08
C THR A 359 6.64 14.27 -11.86
N GLU A 360 5.95 14.72 -12.90
CA GLU A 360 4.90 15.72 -12.77
C GLU A 360 3.63 15.01 -12.27
N ALA A 361 3.02 15.54 -11.21
CA ALA A 361 1.81 14.98 -10.62
C ALA A 361 0.76 16.09 -10.43
N ALA A 362 -0.27 16.08 -11.27
CA ALA A 362 -1.38 17.02 -11.19
C ALA A 362 -2.39 16.59 -10.12
N ARG A 363 -3.07 17.57 -9.49
CA ARG A 363 -4.17 17.28 -8.56
C ARG A 363 -5.24 16.44 -9.28
N ARG A 364 -5.67 15.37 -8.63
CA ARG A 364 -6.83 14.56 -8.98
C ARG A 364 -7.69 14.43 -7.74
N GLU A 365 -9.00 14.50 -7.92
CA GLU A 365 -9.94 14.25 -6.83
C GLU A 365 -10.01 12.75 -6.54
N ASN A 366 -10.16 12.41 -5.26
CA ASN A 366 -10.39 11.02 -4.90
C ASN A 366 -11.74 10.58 -5.46
N MET A 367 -11.81 9.36 -5.99
CA MET A 367 -13.08 8.75 -6.39
C MET A 367 -13.98 8.61 -5.17
N LEU A 368 -15.17 9.22 -5.24
CA LEU A 368 -16.25 9.02 -4.28
C LEU A 368 -17.31 8.07 -4.86
N TRP A 369 -18.28 7.70 -4.03
CA TRP A 369 -19.30 6.73 -4.37
C TRP A 369 -20.63 7.11 -3.71
N PHE A 370 -21.69 6.49 -4.22
CA PHE A 370 -23.01 6.52 -3.61
C PHE A 370 -23.52 5.08 -3.55
N LYS A 371 -23.33 4.44 -2.40
CA LYS A 371 -23.65 3.04 -2.14
C LYS A 371 -24.71 2.95 -1.05
N LEU A 372 -25.75 2.18 -1.32
CA LEU A 372 -26.90 1.97 -0.45
C LEU A 372 -27.36 0.51 -0.56
N PRO A 373 -28.24 0.03 0.35
CA PRO A 373 -28.98 -1.19 0.10
C PRO A 373 -29.66 -1.15 -1.27
N PRO A 374 -29.58 -2.22 -2.08
CA PRO A 374 -30.20 -2.25 -3.40
C PRO A 374 -31.73 -2.17 -3.33
N LYS A 375 -32.34 -2.51 -2.19
CA LYS A 375 -33.78 -2.47 -1.94
C LYS A 375 -34.08 -1.70 -0.66
N ILE A 376 -34.83 -0.60 -0.78
CA ILE A 376 -35.33 0.18 0.34
C ILE A 376 -36.85 0.30 0.17
N TYR A 377 -37.60 -0.44 0.99
CA TYR A 377 -39.05 -0.37 1.04
C TYR A 377 -39.49 0.55 2.16
N PHE A 378 -40.49 1.38 1.91
CA PHE A 378 -41.03 2.31 2.89
C PHE A 378 -42.53 2.46 2.69
N LYS A 379 -43.20 3.05 3.69
CA LYS A 379 -44.64 3.36 3.83
C LYS A 379 -45.27 2.62 5.02
N TYR A 380 -46.37 3.18 5.52
CA TYR A 380 -47.15 2.56 6.58
C TYR A 380 -47.72 1.20 6.12
N GLY A 381 -47.40 0.14 6.85
CA GLY A 381 -47.85 -1.23 6.58
C GLY A 381 -47.11 -1.92 5.42
N SER A 382 -45.92 -1.44 5.03
CA SER A 382 -45.11 -2.06 3.97
C SER A 382 -44.48 -3.39 4.40
N LEU A 383 -44.37 -3.68 5.69
CA LEU A 383 -43.65 -4.83 6.25
C LEU A 383 -44.01 -6.18 5.60
N PRO A 384 -45.28 -6.65 5.55
CA PRO A 384 -45.61 -7.95 4.98
C PRO A 384 -45.37 -8.02 3.47
N ILE A 385 -45.54 -6.90 2.76
CA ILE A 385 -45.30 -6.82 1.30
C ILE A 385 -43.81 -6.97 1.03
N ALA A 386 -42.97 -6.24 1.78
CA ALA A 386 -41.52 -6.26 1.62
C ALA A 386 -40.92 -7.61 2.05
N LEU A 387 -41.43 -8.25 3.12
CA LEU A 387 -41.01 -9.60 3.50
C LEU A 387 -41.38 -10.66 2.45
N GLY A 388 -42.38 -10.39 1.60
CA GLY A 388 -42.73 -11.23 0.45
C GLY A 388 -41.58 -11.43 -0.54
N GLU A 389 -40.61 -10.52 -0.61
CA GLU A 389 -39.39 -10.64 -1.42
C GLU A 389 -38.47 -11.77 -0.94
N LEU A 390 -38.62 -12.23 0.30
CA LEU A 390 -37.85 -13.36 0.86
C LEU A 390 -38.39 -14.72 0.40
N LYS A 391 -39.39 -14.75 -0.49
CA LYS A 391 -39.93 -16.00 -1.03
C LYS A 391 -38.83 -16.84 -1.68
N GLY A 392 -38.69 -18.08 -1.21
CA GLY A 392 -37.64 -19.02 -1.65
C GLY A 392 -36.50 -19.19 -0.64
N LYS A 393 -36.39 -18.29 0.35
CA LYS A 393 -35.60 -18.51 1.57
C LYS A 393 -36.29 -19.52 2.49
N LYS A 394 -35.55 -20.08 3.45
CA LYS A 394 -36.01 -21.18 4.29
C LYS A 394 -35.90 -20.90 5.79
N ARG A 395 -34.88 -20.15 6.23
CA ARG A 395 -34.54 -20.01 7.65
C ARG A 395 -34.10 -18.58 7.98
N ALA A 396 -34.97 -17.85 8.69
CA ALA A 396 -34.71 -16.48 9.11
C ALA A 396 -34.29 -16.39 10.59
N PHE A 397 -33.22 -15.67 10.88
CA PHE A 397 -32.77 -15.40 12.25
C PHE A 397 -33.00 -13.93 12.61
N ILE A 398 -33.90 -13.68 13.56
CA ILE A 398 -34.32 -12.33 13.97
C ILE A 398 -33.47 -11.89 15.16
N VAL A 399 -32.84 -10.72 15.05
CA VAL A 399 -32.03 -10.09 16.09
C VAL A 399 -32.75 -8.83 16.58
N THR A 400 -33.09 -8.80 17.86
CA THR A 400 -33.91 -7.75 18.48
C THR A 400 -33.56 -7.55 19.96
N ASP A 401 -34.15 -6.54 20.60
CA ASP A 401 -34.11 -6.37 22.05
C ASP A 401 -35.32 -7.02 22.77
N SER A 402 -35.20 -7.15 24.10
CA SER A 402 -36.23 -7.78 24.95
C SER A 402 -37.54 -7.01 24.98
N TYR A 403 -37.51 -5.69 24.80
CA TYR A 403 -38.71 -4.85 24.83
C TYR A 403 -39.57 -5.10 23.60
N LEU A 404 -38.96 -5.10 22.42
CA LEU A 404 -39.65 -5.37 21.15
C LEU A 404 -40.21 -6.79 21.11
N PHE A 405 -39.47 -7.76 21.66
CA PHE A 405 -39.96 -9.14 21.82
C PHE A 405 -41.18 -9.20 22.76
N ALA A 406 -41.09 -8.62 23.96
CA ALA A 406 -42.19 -8.61 24.93
C ALA A 406 -43.42 -7.80 24.46
N SER A 407 -43.24 -6.83 23.58
CA SER A 407 -44.32 -6.01 23.01
C SER A 407 -45.14 -6.70 21.91
N GLY A 408 -44.72 -7.88 21.45
CA GLY A 408 -45.36 -8.60 20.33
C GLY A 408 -45.05 -8.02 18.94
N MET A 409 -44.08 -7.10 18.82
CA MET A 409 -43.68 -6.57 17.50
C MET A 409 -43.00 -7.63 16.63
N VAL A 410 -42.27 -8.56 17.25
CA VAL A 410 -41.63 -9.70 16.56
C VAL A 410 -42.67 -10.62 15.92
N ASP A 411 -43.84 -10.78 16.57
CA ASP A 411 -44.90 -11.67 16.09
C ASP A 411 -45.42 -11.27 14.70
N ARG A 412 -45.38 -9.96 14.37
CA ARG A 412 -45.76 -9.46 13.04
C ARG A 412 -44.83 -9.96 11.95
N ILE A 413 -43.54 -10.09 12.27
CA ILE A 413 -42.50 -10.59 11.36
C ILE A 413 -42.60 -12.10 11.27
N THR A 414 -42.65 -12.81 12.39
CA THR A 414 -42.72 -14.28 12.40
C THR A 414 -44.00 -14.79 11.73
N ALA A 415 -45.15 -14.12 11.91
CA ALA A 415 -46.38 -14.46 11.20
C ALA A 415 -46.24 -14.30 9.68
N SER A 416 -45.59 -13.21 9.22
CA SER A 416 -45.35 -12.96 7.80
C SER A 416 -44.39 -13.99 7.20
N LEU A 417 -43.32 -14.35 7.93
CA LEU A 417 -42.36 -15.37 7.52
C LEU A 417 -42.98 -16.78 7.48
N SER A 418 -43.79 -17.12 8.49
CA SER A 418 -44.51 -18.39 8.55
C SER A 418 -45.48 -18.55 7.39
N ALA A 419 -46.19 -17.48 7.00
CA ALA A 419 -47.05 -17.47 5.82
C ALA A 419 -46.30 -17.72 4.50
N LEU A 420 -44.98 -17.45 4.46
CA LEU A 420 -44.09 -17.73 3.33
C LEU A 420 -43.42 -19.10 3.42
N GLY A 421 -43.66 -19.88 4.49
CA GLY A 421 -43.01 -21.16 4.74
C GLY A 421 -41.56 -21.04 5.23
N ILE A 422 -41.18 -19.90 5.80
CA ILE A 422 -39.85 -19.64 6.34
C ILE A 422 -39.85 -19.97 7.84
N GLU A 423 -38.96 -20.85 8.26
CA GLU A 423 -38.74 -21.15 9.67
C GLU A 423 -37.98 -19.98 10.33
N SER A 424 -38.38 -19.54 11.52
CA SER A 424 -37.76 -18.38 12.18
C SER A 424 -37.33 -18.66 13.60
N GLU A 425 -36.10 -18.27 13.96
CA GLU A 425 -35.63 -18.17 15.34
C GLU A 425 -35.37 -16.71 15.72
N THR A 426 -35.49 -16.38 17.01
CA THR A 426 -35.30 -15.01 17.50
C THR A 426 -34.30 -14.96 18.65
N PHE A 427 -33.29 -14.09 18.50
CA PHE A 427 -32.42 -13.66 19.57
C PHE A 427 -32.84 -12.27 20.04
N HIS A 428 -33.34 -12.19 21.28
CA HIS A 428 -33.93 -10.98 21.84
C HIS A 428 -33.11 -10.39 23.01
N GLN A 429 -31.87 -10.82 23.22
CA GLN A 429 -31.05 -10.39 24.37
C GLN A 429 -30.12 -9.22 24.04
N VAL A 430 -30.35 -8.52 22.92
CA VAL A 430 -29.55 -7.33 22.56
C VAL A 430 -29.87 -6.20 23.53
N LYS A 431 -28.82 -5.66 24.16
CA LYS A 431 -28.88 -4.49 25.03
C LYS A 431 -28.46 -3.23 24.26
N PRO A 432 -28.83 -2.02 24.74
CA PRO A 432 -28.19 -0.79 24.29
C PRO A 432 -26.66 -0.93 24.37
N ASP A 433 -25.95 -0.40 23.38
CA ASP A 433 -24.49 -0.54 23.23
C ASP A 433 -24.02 -2.01 23.21
N PRO A 434 -24.34 -2.78 22.15
CA PRO A 434 -24.17 -4.23 22.12
C PRO A 434 -22.71 -4.65 22.31
N THR A 435 -22.49 -5.74 23.06
CA THR A 435 -21.14 -6.24 23.39
C THR A 435 -20.76 -7.48 22.59
N LEU A 436 -19.46 -7.77 22.50
CA LEU A 436 -18.94 -9.00 21.90
C LEU A 436 -19.49 -10.28 22.56
N ALA A 437 -19.73 -10.27 23.88
CA ALA A 437 -20.33 -11.42 24.55
C ALA A 437 -21.76 -11.68 24.05
N THR A 438 -22.54 -10.62 23.85
CA THR A 438 -23.90 -10.71 23.30
C THR A 438 -23.88 -11.31 21.89
N ILE A 439 -22.92 -10.89 21.06
CA ILE A 439 -22.71 -11.43 19.72
C ILE A 439 -22.32 -12.91 19.78
N THR A 440 -21.37 -13.27 20.65
CA THR A 440 -20.88 -14.65 20.80
C THR A 440 -21.99 -15.61 21.21
N LEU A 441 -22.88 -15.18 22.11
CA LEU A 441 -24.06 -15.96 22.52
C LEU A 441 -25.01 -16.22 21.33
N ALA A 442 -25.34 -15.17 20.57
CA ALA A 442 -26.18 -15.30 19.39
C ALA A 442 -25.54 -16.18 18.32
N MET A 443 -24.21 -16.11 18.13
CA MET A 443 -23.48 -16.93 17.17
C MET A 443 -23.60 -18.44 17.46
N GLY A 444 -23.71 -18.85 18.72
CA GLY A 444 -23.99 -20.24 19.09
C GLY A 444 -25.33 -20.74 18.52
N MET A 445 -26.36 -19.90 18.58
CA MET A 445 -27.67 -20.18 17.98
C MET A 445 -27.59 -20.15 16.45
N ILE A 446 -26.99 -19.12 15.86
CA ILE A 446 -26.85 -18.94 14.41
C ILE A 446 -26.09 -20.11 13.77
N ASN A 447 -25.01 -20.59 14.37
CA ASN A 447 -24.22 -21.70 13.82
C ASN A 447 -24.98 -23.03 13.83
N THR A 448 -25.93 -23.19 14.76
CA THR A 448 -26.82 -24.35 14.85
C THR A 448 -28.01 -24.21 13.88
N PHE A 449 -28.62 -23.02 13.88
CA PHE A 449 -29.79 -22.69 13.08
C PHE A 449 -29.47 -22.42 11.60
N LYS A 450 -28.22 -22.16 11.23
CA LYS A 450 -27.76 -21.95 9.84
C LYS A 450 -28.76 -21.17 8.97
N PRO A 451 -29.07 -19.92 9.32
CA PRO A 451 -30.05 -19.11 8.60
C PRO A 451 -29.57 -18.77 7.19
N ASP A 452 -30.49 -18.60 6.26
CA ASP A 452 -30.24 -18.01 4.93
C ASP A 452 -30.70 -16.54 4.83
N VAL A 453 -31.26 -16.01 5.92
CA VAL A 453 -31.58 -14.58 6.14
C VAL A 453 -31.36 -14.20 7.61
N LEU A 454 -30.67 -13.09 7.87
CA LEU A 454 -30.66 -12.42 9.18
C LEU A 454 -31.54 -11.17 9.12
N ILE A 455 -32.33 -10.93 10.16
CA ILE A 455 -33.23 -9.77 10.26
C ILE A 455 -32.88 -8.96 11.50
N GLY A 456 -32.32 -7.77 11.35
CA GLY A 456 -32.13 -6.83 12.45
C GLY A 456 -33.39 -5.98 12.65
N LEU A 457 -34.11 -6.20 13.75
CA LEU A 457 -35.32 -5.45 14.13
C LEU A 457 -35.03 -4.54 15.32
N GLY A 458 -35.20 -3.23 15.15
CA GLY A 458 -35.15 -2.30 16.27
C GLY A 458 -34.46 -0.99 15.95
N GLY A 459 -33.75 -0.43 16.92
CA GLY A 459 -32.88 0.73 16.72
C GLY A 459 -31.47 0.34 16.24
N GLY A 460 -30.50 1.22 16.47
CA GLY A 460 -29.09 0.98 16.12
C GLY A 460 -28.52 -0.29 16.77
N SER A 461 -28.80 -0.54 18.05
CA SER A 461 -28.19 -1.68 18.75
C SER A 461 -28.53 -3.05 18.14
N PRO A 462 -29.81 -3.41 17.87
CA PRO A 462 -30.12 -4.66 17.17
C PRO A 462 -29.58 -4.73 15.73
N MET A 463 -29.63 -3.63 14.97
CA MET A 463 -29.16 -3.62 13.58
C MET A 463 -27.63 -3.75 13.48
N ASP A 464 -26.89 -3.04 14.33
CA ASP A 464 -25.43 -3.11 14.38
C ASP A 464 -24.97 -4.49 14.85
N ALA A 465 -25.64 -5.06 15.85
CA ALA A 465 -25.39 -6.43 16.30
C ALA A 465 -25.66 -7.45 15.18
N ALA A 466 -26.76 -7.28 14.42
CA ALA A 466 -27.08 -8.16 13.29
C ALA A 466 -26.04 -8.09 12.16
N LYS A 467 -25.52 -6.90 11.82
CA LYS A 467 -24.44 -6.74 10.83
C LYS A 467 -23.18 -7.51 11.21
N ILE A 468 -22.82 -7.46 12.48
CA ILE A 468 -21.62 -8.14 12.98
C ILE A 468 -21.84 -9.65 13.11
N MET A 469 -23.03 -10.09 13.55
CA MET A 469 -23.40 -11.51 13.54
C MET A 469 -23.38 -12.06 12.11
N TRP A 470 -23.85 -11.29 11.13
CA TRP A 470 -23.79 -11.64 9.72
C TRP A 470 -22.34 -11.81 9.24
N LEU A 471 -21.46 -10.86 9.57
CA LEU A 471 -20.03 -10.95 9.26
C LEU A 471 -19.37 -12.20 9.82
N LEU A 472 -19.57 -12.49 11.11
CA LEU A 472 -18.99 -13.67 11.74
C LEU A 472 -19.61 -14.98 11.24
N TYR A 473 -20.87 -14.95 10.81
CA TYR A 473 -21.53 -16.12 10.26
C TYR A 473 -20.98 -16.48 8.88
N GLU A 474 -20.77 -15.48 8.01
CA GLU A 474 -20.12 -15.65 6.71
C GLU A 474 -18.65 -16.05 6.89
N HIS A 475 -17.94 -15.35 7.78
CA HIS A 475 -16.48 -15.42 7.94
C HIS A 475 -16.06 -15.53 9.42
N PRO A 476 -16.15 -16.73 10.03
CA PRO A 476 -15.79 -16.94 11.44
C PRO A 476 -14.29 -16.77 11.74
N GLU A 477 -13.44 -16.75 10.72
CA GLU A 477 -11.98 -16.55 10.82
C GLU A 477 -11.58 -15.09 11.09
N VAL A 478 -12.50 -14.14 10.91
CA VAL A 478 -12.23 -12.71 11.03
C VAL A 478 -11.97 -12.33 12.48
N LYS A 479 -10.95 -11.48 12.69
CA LYS A 479 -10.57 -10.98 14.02
C LYS A 479 -11.05 -9.54 14.19
N PHE A 480 -11.78 -9.30 15.28
CA PHE A 480 -12.39 -8.00 15.56
C PHE A 480 -11.38 -6.85 15.69
N GLU A 481 -10.20 -7.13 16.27
CA GLU A 481 -9.17 -6.12 16.46
C GLU A 481 -8.69 -5.55 15.11
N GLY A 482 -8.69 -6.37 14.05
CA GLY A 482 -8.36 -5.94 12.69
C GLY A 482 -9.46 -5.08 12.05
N LEU A 483 -10.73 -5.41 12.29
CA LEU A 483 -11.89 -4.69 11.74
C LEU A 483 -12.08 -3.29 12.36
N ALA A 484 -11.72 -3.15 13.64
CA ALA A 484 -11.85 -1.93 14.43
C ALA A 484 -10.69 -0.94 14.20
N LEU A 485 -9.69 -1.29 13.38
CA LEU A 485 -8.60 -0.37 13.03
C LEU A 485 -9.16 0.86 12.31
N ARG A 486 -8.69 2.02 12.75
CA ARG A 486 -9.00 3.31 12.13
C ARG A 486 -8.34 3.42 10.76
N PHE A 487 -8.94 4.21 9.89
CA PHE A 487 -8.49 4.36 8.51
C PHE A 487 -8.61 5.81 8.05
N MET A 488 -7.67 6.25 7.21
CA MET A 488 -7.75 7.57 6.58
C MET A 488 -8.77 7.58 5.43
N ASP A 489 -8.94 6.45 4.75
CA ASP A 489 -9.83 6.25 3.61
C ASP A 489 -10.43 4.85 3.70
N ILE A 490 -11.76 4.73 3.63
CA ILE A 490 -12.49 3.47 3.78
C ILE A 490 -12.11 2.43 2.73
N GLN A 491 -11.58 2.85 1.56
CA GLN A 491 -11.09 1.94 0.53
C GLN A 491 -9.61 1.56 0.70
N LYS A 492 -8.80 2.38 1.37
CA LYS A 492 -7.37 2.13 1.59
C LYS A 492 -7.14 1.55 2.99
N ARG A 493 -7.79 0.42 3.26
CA ARG A 493 -7.71 -0.29 4.53
C ARG A 493 -6.51 -1.22 4.56
N ILE A 494 -5.90 -1.34 5.74
CA ILE A 494 -4.90 -2.38 6.04
C ILE A 494 -5.57 -3.75 6.16
N TYR A 495 -6.79 -3.78 6.71
CA TYR A 495 -7.62 -4.98 6.85
C TYR A 495 -8.83 -4.90 5.91
N SER A 496 -8.80 -5.70 4.84
CA SER A 496 -9.89 -5.78 3.86
C SER A 496 -11.04 -6.64 4.38
N PHE A 497 -12.28 -6.18 4.15
CA PHE A 497 -13.46 -7.00 4.41
C PHE A 497 -13.60 -8.11 3.37
N PRO A 498 -14.07 -9.31 3.77
CA PRO A 498 -14.34 -10.39 2.85
C PRO A 498 -15.64 -10.17 2.07
N ASP A 499 -15.83 -10.95 1.00
CA ASP A 499 -17.07 -10.94 0.21
C ASP A 499 -18.26 -11.46 1.03
N MET A 500 -19.24 -10.60 1.28
CA MET A 500 -20.43 -10.90 2.06
C MET A 500 -21.60 -11.42 1.21
N GLY A 501 -22.60 -12.05 1.84
CA GLY A 501 -23.87 -12.43 1.21
C GLY A 501 -23.88 -13.79 0.48
N LYS A 502 -23.01 -14.73 0.87
CA LYS A 502 -22.94 -16.07 0.28
C LYS A 502 -23.79 -17.09 1.04
N LYS A 503 -23.77 -17.05 2.37
CA LYS A 503 -24.58 -17.91 3.25
C LYS A 503 -25.94 -17.29 3.56
N ALA A 504 -26.00 -16.00 3.84
CA ALA A 504 -27.23 -15.33 4.25
C ALA A 504 -27.35 -13.90 3.72
N ASP A 505 -28.60 -13.45 3.53
CA ASP A 505 -28.91 -12.04 3.30
C ASP A 505 -29.13 -11.31 4.64
N LEU A 506 -28.82 -10.01 4.69
CA LEU A 506 -29.14 -9.16 5.84
C LEU A 506 -30.29 -8.20 5.52
N VAL A 507 -31.36 -8.27 6.30
CA VAL A 507 -32.51 -7.35 6.25
C VAL A 507 -32.55 -6.50 7.51
N CYS A 508 -32.65 -5.18 7.36
CA CYS A 508 -32.79 -4.26 8.49
C CYS A 508 -34.16 -3.60 8.51
N ILE A 509 -34.80 -3.60 9.68
CA ILE A 509 -36.16 -3.11 9.91
C ILE A 509 -36.11 -2.14 11.10
N PRO A 510 -35.95 -0.82 10.86
CA PRO A 510 -35.86 0.15 11.92
C PRO A 510 -37.22 0.32 12.63
N THR A 511 -37.21 0.36 13.96
CA THR A 511 -38.36 0.78 14.78
C THR A 511 -38.12 2.14 15.45
N THR A 512 -36.90 2.66 15.32
CA THR A 512 -36.54 4.00 15.78
C THR A 512 -36.27 4.94 14.61
N SER A 513 -36.62 6.20 14.79
CA SER A 513 -36.48 7.24 13.77
C SER A 513 -35.28 8.15 14.06
N GLY A 514 -34.09 7.56 14.16
CA GLY A 514 -32.86 8.30 14.50
C GLY A 514 -31.59 7.79 13.86
N THR A 515 -31.35 6.48 13.88
CA THR A 515 -30.01 5.92 13.62
C THR A 515 -29.64 5.82 12.15
N GLY A 516 -30.61 5.56 11.27
CA GLY A 516 -30.35 5.33 9.83
C GLY A 516 -29.48 4.10 9.55
N SER A 517 -29.22 3.23 10.54
CA SER A 517 -28.30 2.10 10.41
C SER A 517 -28.77 1.10 9.34
N GLU A 518 -30.06 1.07 9.02
CA GLU A 518 -30.63 0.23 7.98
C GLU A 518 -30.10 0.50 6.56
N VAL A 519 -29.47 1.65 6.32
CA VAL A 519 -28.88 2.02 5.01
C VAL A 519 -27.38 2.29 5.05
N THR A 520 -26.73 2.08 6.19
CA THR A 520 -25.34 2.49 6.38
C THR A 520 -24.38 1.30 6.52
N PRO A 521 -23.09 1.50 6.19
CA PRO A 521 -22.04 0.49 6.41
C PRO A 521 -21.56 0.40 7.86
N PHE A 522 -22.14 1.17 8.79
CA PHE A 522 -21.63 1.29 10.16
C PHE A 522 -22.25 0.26 11.10
N ALA A 523 -21.43 -0.25 12.02
CA ALA A 523 -21.85 -1.03 13.16
C ALA A 523 -21.00 -0.65 14.38
N ILE A 524 -21.64 -0.27 15.48
CA ILE A 524 -20.98 0.11 16.73
C ILE A 524 -21.11 -1.04 17.74
N ILE A 525 -19.97 -1.60 18.15
CA ILE A 525 -19.89 -2.65 19.18
C ILE A 525 -19.02 -2.17 20.34
N THR A 526 -19.41 -2.46 21.57
CA THR A 526 -18.64 -2.15 22.76
C THR A 526 -17.78 -3.33 23.18
N ASP A 527 -16.50 -3.11 23.40
CA ASP A 527 -15.63 -4.04 24.10
C ASP A 527 -15.85 -3.90 25.61
N GLU A 528 -16.46 -4.90 26.22
CA GLU A 528 -16.76 -4.95 27.64
C GLU A 528 -15.53 -4.99 28.55
N LYS A 529 -14.36 -5.41 28.03
CA LYS A 529 -13.11 -5.46 28.81
C LYS A 529 -12.45 -4.10 28.94
N THR A 530 -12.49 -3.31 27.87
CA THR A 530 -11.85 -1.98 27.82
C THR A 530 -12.84 -0.84 27.98
N GLY A 531 -14.15 -1.09 27.84
CA GLY A 531 -15.20 -0.07 27.79
C GLY A 531 -15.21 0.72 26.46
N MET A 532 -14.34 0.39 25.51
CA MET A 532 -14.20 1.13 24.26
C MET A 532 -15.29 0.75 23.25
N LYS A 533 -15.91 1.76 22.63
CA LYS A 533 -16.80 1.56 21.48
C LYS A 533 -15.98 1.47 20.19
N TRP A 534 -16.08 0.35 19.49
CA TRP A 534 -15.50 0.11 18.18
C TRP A 534 -16.51 0.45 17.10
N ALA A 535 -16.20 1.46 16.28
CA ALA A 535 -16.94 1.79 15.09
C ALA A 535 -16.39 1.00 13.90
N ILE A 536 -17.12 -0.03 13.48
CA ILE A 536 -16.79 -0.86 12.33
C ILE A 536 -17.55 -0.30 11.12
N ALA A 537 -16.86 -0.05 10.00
CA ALA A 537 -17.42 0.72 8.89
C ALA A 537 -16.98 0.17 7.53
N ASP A 538 -17.77 -0.68 6.89
CA ASP A 538 -17.47 -1.17 5.54
C ASP A 538 -18.75 -1.41 4.72
N TYR A 539 -18.73 -1.08 3.44
CA TYR A 539 -19.91 -1.28 2.58
C TYR A 539 -20.31 -2.74 2.40
N ALA A 540 -19.41 -3.68 2.68
CA ALA A 540 -19.74 -5.10 2.78
C ALA A 540 -20.79 -5.39 3.88
N LEU A 541 -20.89 -4.52 4.91
CA LEU A 541 -21.90 -4.61 5.97
C LEU A 541 -23.20 -3.86 5.66
N THR A 542 -23.32 -3.27 4.47
CA THR A 542 -24.57 -2.61 4.05
C THR A 542 -25.66 -3.67 3.95
N PRO A 543 -26.84 -3.47 4.56
CA PRO A 543 -27.93 -4.42 4.46
C PRO A 543 -28.31 -4.69 3.00
N THR A 544 -28.66 -5.94 2.69
CA THR A 544 -29.16 -6.32 1.37
C THR A 544 -30.54 -5.74 1.09
N MET A 545 -31.31 -5.48 2.15
CA MET A 545 -32.65 -4.89 2.08
C MET A 545 -32.95 -4.09 3.35
N ALA A 546 -33.55 -2.91 3.19
CA ALA A 546 -34.07 -2.10 4.28
C ALA A 546 -35.60 -1.99 4.18
N ILE A 547 -36.31 -2.15 5.30
CA ILE A 547 -37.77 -2.05 5.37
C ILE A 547 -38.17 -0.98 6.40
N VAL A 548 -38.45 0.22 5.93
CA VAL A 548 -38.76 1.42 6.72
C VAL A 548 -40.28 1.56 6.87
N ASP A 549 -40.88 0.69 7.68
CA ASP A 549 -42.31 0.71 7.96
C ASP A 549 -42.65 1.63 9.14
N SER A 550 -43.22 2.80 8.82
CA SER A 550 -43.62 3.79 9.82
C SER A 550 -44.65 3.31 10.84
N GLU A 551 -45.36 2.20 10.59
CA GLU A 551 -46.25 1.60 11.58
C GLU A 551 -45.47 1.18 12.83
N LEU A 552 -44.25 0.69 12.66
CA LEU A 552 -43.40 0.22 13.75
C LEU A 552 -42.83 1.36 14.61
N ALA A 553 -42.88 2.61 14.12
CA ALA A 553 -42.43 3.79 14.84
C ALA A 553 -43.54 4.49 15.64
N MET A 554 -44.81 4.05 15.52
CA MET A 554 -45.96 4.72 16.14
C MET A 554 -45.95 4.66 17.68
N SER A 555 -45.38 3.59 18.26
CA SER A 555 -45.32 3.38 19.71
C SER A 555 -44.13 4.06 20.39
N GLN A 556 -43.26 4.75 19.65
CA GLN A 556 -42.06 5.37 20.22
C GLN A 556 -42.44 6.42 21.28
N PRO A 557 -41.86 6.36 22.50
CA PRO A 557 -42.16 7.33 23.54
C PRO A 557 -41.66 8.74 23.17
N LYS A 558 -42.26 9.74 23.82
CA LYS A 558 -42.01 11.17 23.57
C LYS A 558 -40.51 11.54 23.69
N GLY A 559 -39.83 11.05 24.74
CA GLY A 559 -38.40 11.29 24.93
C GLY A 559 -37.51 10.70 23.82
N LEU A 560 -37.79 9.46 23.39
CA LEU A 560 -37.07 8.82 22.29
C LEU A 560 -37.32 9.54 20.97
N THR A 561 -38.55 10.02 20.75
CA THR A 561 -38.93 10.78 19.55
C THR A 561 -38.09 12.06 19.40
N ALA A 562 -37.95 12.84 20.48
CA ALA A 562 -37.14 14.06 20.47
C ALA A 562 -35.64 13.76 20.27
N SER A 563 -35.10 12.81 21.06
CA SER A 563 -33.68 12.46 21.00
C SER A 563 -33.29 11.93 19.61
N CYS A 564 -34.04 10.97 19.07
CA CYS A 564 -33.78 10.42 17.74
C CYS A 564 -34.00 11.46 16.63
N GLY A 565 -35.03 12.30 16.70
CA GLY A 565 -35.27 13.31 15.67
C GLY A 565 -34.16 14.36 15.56
N LEU A 566 -33.54 14.72 16.68
CA LEU A 566 -32.38 15.63 16.69
C LEU A 566 -31.08 14.93 16.24
N ASP A 567 -31.00 13.62 16.44
CA ASP A 567 -29.95 12.78 15.86
C ASP A 567 -29.99 12.85 14.32
N VAL A 568 -31.18 12.69 13.72
CA VAL A 568 -31.40 12.84 12.27
C VAL A 568 -30.93 14.21 11.78
N LEU A 569 -31.21 15.27 12.54
CA LEU A 569 -30.77 16.61 12.17
C LEU A 569 -29.25 16.76 12.22
N THR A 570 -28.59 16.21 13.24
CA THR A 570 -27.12 16.14 13.33
C THR A 570 -26.54 15.36 12.16
N HIS A 571 -27.05 14.15 11.87
CA HIS A 571 -26.64 13.32 10.74
C HIS A 571 -26.66 14.12 9.43
N ALA A 572 -27.78 14.79 9.14
CA ALA A 572 -27.94 15.58 7.92
C ALA A 572 -26.97 16.77 7.85
N LEU A 573 -26.84 17.54 8.93
CA LEU A 573 -26.02 18.76 8.95
C LEU A 573 -24.52 18.46 8.93
N GLU A 574 -24.07 17.39 9.59
CA GLU A 574 -22.68 16.96 9.49
C GLU A 574 -22.36 16.36 8.13
N ALA A 575 -23.24 15.53 7.56
CA ALA A 575 -23.07 15.01 6.20
C ALA A 575 -22.99 16.13 5.15
N LEU A 576 -23.76 17.20 5.34
CA LEU A 576 -23.74 18.38 4.48
C LEU A 576 -22.42 19.18 4.63
N ALA A 577 -21.94 19.34 5.85
CA ALA A 577 -20.73 20.09 6.15
C ALA A 577 -19.44 19.28 5.86
N SER A 578 -19.53 17.96 5.80
CA SER A 578 -18.41 17.03 5.63
C SER A 578 -17.51 17.35 4.44
N SER A 579 -16.20 17.15 4.61
CA SER A 579 -15.23 17.26 3.52
C SER A 579 -15.48 16.26 2.37
N MET A 580 -16.31 15.23 2.59
CA MET A 580 -16.72 14.21 1.62
C MET A 580 -18.15 14.41 1.08
N ALA A 581 -18.78 15.55 1.34
CA ALA A 581 -20.10 15.84 0.80
C ALA A 581 -20.08 15.94 -0.73
N THR A 582 -21.09 15.39 -1.38
CA THR A 582 -21.24 15.38 -2.85
C THR A 582 -22.62 15.86 -3.25
N ASP A 583 -22.84 16.14 -4.53
CA ASP A 583 -24.16 16.48 -5.06
C ASP A 583 -25.21 15.39 -4.79
N TYR A 584 -24.80 14.12 -4.75
CA TYR A 584 -25.66 12.98 -4.44
C TYR A 584 -26.13 12.96 -2.97
N THR A 585 -25.26 13.36 -2.02
CA THR A 585 -25.61 13.35 -0.58
C THR A 585 -26.25 14.66 -0.13
N ASN A 586 -25.91 15.75 -0.80
CA ASN A 586 -26.34 17.12 -0.50
C ASN A 586 -27.86 17.30 -0.50
N GLY A 587 -28.56 16.80 -1.52
CA GLY A 587 -30.01 16.91 -1.61
C GLY A 587 -30.74 16.13 -0.51
N LEU A 588 -30.23 14.94 -0.18
CA LEU A 588 -30.78 14.08 0.87
C LEU A 588 -30.65 14.73 2.25
N ALA A 589 -29.46 15.27 2.56
CA ALA A 589 -29.22 15.98 3.81
C ALA A 589 -30.18 17.18 3.99
N LEU A 590 -30.30 18.03 2.97
CA LEU A 590 -31.19 19.20 3.02
C LEU A 590 -32.66 18.81 3.24
N GLU A 591 -33.14 17.80 2.52
CA GLU A 591 -34.53 17.34 2.65
C GLU A 591 -34.81 16.70 4.00
N ALA A 592 -33.89 15.90 4.54
CA ALA A 592 -34.00 15.36 5.89
C ALA A 592 -34.08 16.47 6.94
N SER A 593 -33.21 17.50 6.87
CA SER A 593 -33.26 18.65 7.78
C SER A 593 -34.61 19.35 7.73
N ARG A 594 -35.12 19.65 6.52
CA ARG A 594 -36.42 20.32 6.33
C ARG A 594 -37.59 19.49 6.87
N MET A 595 -37.58 18.18 6.65
CA MET A 595 -38.60 17.27 7.18
C MET A 595 -38.60 17.25 8.72
N ILE A 596 -37.43 17.28 9.36
CA ILE A 596 -37.30 17.32 10.82
C ILE A 596 -37.88 18.63 11.37
N PHE A 597 -37.47 19.79 10.87
CA PHE A 597 -38.05 21.07 11.31
C PHE A 597 -39.57 21.11 11.18
N LYS A 598 -40.12 20.52 10.11
CA LYS A 598 -41.56 20.55 9.84
C LYS A 598 -42.39 19.57 10.67
N TYR A 599 -41.92 18.34 10.84
CA TYR A 599 -42.77 17.24 11.35
C TYR A 599 -42.37 16.74 12.73
N LEU A 600 -41.14 16.98 13.19
CA LEU A 600 -40.69 16.51 14.50
C LEU A 600 -41.49 17.11 15.67
N PRO A 601 -41.79 18.43 15.72
CA PRO A 601 -42.61 19.00 16.80
C PRO A 601 -43.98 18.31 16.90
N GLN A 602 -44.63 18.11 15.76
CA GLN A 602 -45.94 17.47 15.70
C GLN A 602 -45.87 16.00 16.14
N ALA A 603 -44.86 15.24 15.70
CA ALA A 603 -44.66 13.84 16.13
C ALA A 603 -44.37 13.72 17.63
N TYR A 604 -43.74 14.74 18.23
CA TYR A 604 -43.44 14.81 19.66
C TYR A 604 -44.65 15.17 20.52
N HIS A 605 -45.45 16.16 20.10
CA HIS A 605 -46.65 16.57 20.85
C HIS A 605 -47.82 15.62 20.66
N ASN A 606 -48.01 15.11 19.44
CA ASN A 606 -49.04 14.14 19.10
C ASN A 606 -48.43 12.88 18.49
N GLY A 607 -48.02 11.94 19.35
CA GLY A 607 -47.44 10.67 18.92
C GLY A 607 -48.35 9.77 18.08
N ALA A 608 -49.67 10.05 18.05
CA ALA A 608 -50.65 9.35 17.21
C ALA A 608 -50.77 9.95 15.79
N ASP A 609 -50.12 11.08 15.50
CA ASP A 609 -50.08 11.67 14.16
C ASP A 609 -49.25 10.80 13.21
N ARG A 610 -49.97 9.95 12.45
CA ARG A 610 -49.38 9.03 11.48
C ARG A 610 -48.51 9.73 10.44
N LYS A 611 -48.93 10.91 9.97
CA LYS A 611 -48.20 11.63 8.91
C LYS A 611 -46.89 12.18 9.46
N ALA A 612 -46.92 12.79 10.63
CA ALA A 612 -45.71 13.32 11.27
C ALA A 612 -44.71 12.20 11.58
N ARG A 613 -45.19 11.08 12.15
CA ARG A 613 -44.38 9.88 12.42
C ARG A 613 -43.74 9.29 11.16
N GLU A 614 -44.53 9.09 10.10
CA GLU A 614 -44.01 8.58 8.82
C GLU A 614 -42.93 9.51 8.24
N LYS A 615 -43.13 10.82 8.32
CA LYS A 615 -42.16 11.79 7.78
C LYS A 615 -40.87 11.82 8.59
N VAL A 616 -40.93 11.80 9.92
CA VAL A 616 -39.72 11.72 10.75
C VAL A 616 -38.98 10.39 10.53
N HIS A 617 -39.71 9.28 10.38
CA HIS A 617 -39.11 7.97 10.12
C HIS A 617 -38.39 7.93 8.76
N ASN A 618 -39.03 8.43 7.70
CA ASN A 618 -38.38 8.57 6.39
C ASN A 618 -37.18 9.53 6.43
N ALA A 619 -37.27 10.65 7.15
CA ALA A 619 -36.17 11.61 7.27
C ALA A 619 -34.92 10.96 7.91
N SER A 620 -35.12 10.06 8.87
CA SER A 620 -34.03 9.28 9.48
C SER A 620 -33.26 8.46 8.45
N THR A 621 -33.98 7.70 7.60
CA THR A 621 -33.35 6.89 6.56
C THR A 621 -32.70 7.76 5.49
N ILE A 622 -33.33 8.87 5.09
CA ILE A 622 -32.77 9.81 4.10
C ILE A 622 -31.46 10.43 4.62
N ALA A 623 -31.40 10.82 5.90
CA ALA A 623 -30.14 11.24 6.52
C ALA A 623 -29.12 10.10 6.51
N GLY A 624 -29.55 8.87 6.83
CA GLY A 624 -28.80 7.63 6.67
C GLY A 624 -28.13 7.49 5.32
N MET A 625 -28.87 7.71 4.23
CA MET A 625 -28.37 7.63 2.85
C MET A 625 -27.31 8.71 2.55
N ALA A 626 -27.42 9.88 3.20
CA ALA A 626 -26.44 10.95 3.07
C ALA A 626 -25.15 10.63 3.82
N PHE A 627 -25.23 10.36 5.13
CA PHE A 627 -24.05 10.14 5.96
C PHE A 627 -23.41 8.76 5.73
N SER A 628 -24.14 7.79 5.16
CA SER A 628 -23.54 6.54 4.72
C SER A 628 -22.47 6.75 3.66
N ASN A 629 -22.48 7.87 2.94
CA ASN A 629 -21.53 8.18 1.86
C ASN A 629 -20.67 9.42 2.15
N ALA A 630 -21.22 10.43 2.83
CA ALA A 630 -20.49 11.64 3.23
C ALA A 630 -19.88 11.53 4.63
N PHE A 631 -20.10 10.42 5.35
CA PHE A 631 -19.73 10.26 6.76
C PHE A 631 -20.34 11.37 7.64
N LEU A 632 -19.78 11.54 8.84
CA LEU A 632 -20.29 12.44 9.88
C LEU A 632 -19.23 13.50 10.19
N GLY A 633 -19.23 14.03 11.40
CA GLY A 633 -18.23 14.99 11.85
C GLY A 633 -17.94 14.85 13.34
N VAL A 634 -17.38 15.92 13.89
CA VAL A 634 -16.88 15.95 15.27
C VAL A 634 -18.00 15.91 16.31
N CYS A 635 -19.25 16.27 15.97
CA CYS A 635 -20.38 16.15 16.88
C CYS A 635 -20.60 14.71 17.30
N HIS A 636 -20.63 13.78 16.33
CA HIS A 636 -20.74 12.35 16.62
C HIS A 636 -19.54 11.81 17.38
N SER A 637 -18.32 12.21 16.99
CA SER A 637 -17.10 11.83 17.70
C SER A 637 -17.19 12.17 19.19
N MET A 638 -17.64 13.39 19.49
CA MET A 638 -17.80 13.87 20.86
C MET A 638 -19.00 13.20 21.57
N ALA A 639 -20.12 13.02 20.87
CA ALA A 639 -21.32 12.39 21.42
C ALA A 639 -21.09 10.93 21.79
N HIS A 640 -20.29 10.18 21.01
CA HIS A 640 -19.91 8.81 21.34
C HIS A 640 -19.22 8.71 22.70
N LYS A 641 -18.25 9.60 22.97
CA LYS A 641 -17.49 9.54 24.23
C LYS A 641 -18.30 10.08 25.41
N LEU A 642 -19.10 11.12 25.17
CA LEU A 642 -20.02 11.65 26.19
C LEU A 642 -21.05 10.59 26.62
N GLY A 643 -21.66 9.90 25.65
CA GLY A 643 -22.62 8.83 25.92
C GLY A 643 -21.97 7.61 26.57
N ALA A 644 -20.76 7.23 26.16
CA ALA A 644 -20.03 6.12 26.78
C ALA A 644 -19.66 6.40 28.25
N LYS A 645 -19.22 7.63 28.56
CA LYS A 645 -18.75 8.00 29.90
C LYS A 645 -19.89 8.25 30.89
N PHE A 646 -20.95 8.95 30.47
CA PHE A 646 -22.02 9.42 31.37
C PHE A 646 -23.39 8.79 31.07
N HIS A 647 -23.45 7.79 30.19
CA HIS A 647 -24.68 7.13 29.79
C HIS A 647 -25.75 8.07 29.23
N VAL A 648 -25.32 9.20 28.64
CA VAL A 648 -26.20 10.12 27.91
C VAL A 648 -26.67 9.43 26.63
N PRO A 649 -28.00 9.35 26.37
CA PRO A 649 -28.52 8.78 25.12
C PRO A 649 -27.93 9.47 23.89
N HIS A 650 -27.61 8.71 22.84
CA HIS A 650 -26.86 9.20 21.68
C HIS A 650 -27.40 10.50 21.06
N GLY A 651 -28.69 10.51 20.68
CA GLY A 651 -29.32 11.69 20.09
C GLY A 651 -29.43 12.88 21.07
N MET A 652 -29.45 12.62 22.38
CA MET A 652 -29.40 13.66 23.41
C MET A 652 -28.00 14.28 23.47
N ALA A 653 -26.95 13.46 23.46
CA ALA A 653 -25.57 13.94 23.41
C ALA A 653 -25.33 14.80 22.14
N ASN A 654 -25.79 14.35 20.99
CA ASN A 654 -25.74 15.12 19.74
C ASN A 654 -26.50 16.46 19.86
N ALA A 655 -27.72 16.45 20.40
CA ALA A 655 -28.50 17.68 20.59
C ALA A 655 -27.83 18.72 21.50
N LEU A 656 -27.08 18.26 22.51
CA LEU A 656 -26.35 19.13 23.45
C LEU A 656 -25.09 19.76 22.82
N LEU A 657 -24.53 19.15 21.77
CA LEU A 657 -23.27 19.54 21.15
C LEU A 657 -23.44 20.28 19.82
N LEU A 658 -24.45 19.92 19.03
CA LEU A 658 -24.62 20.33 17.63
C LEU A 658 -24.49 21.85 17.41
N CYS A 659 -25.18 22.66 18.20
CA CYS A 659 -25.19 24.12 18.03
C CYS A 659 -23.79 24.74 18.17
N ASN A 660 -22.97 24.23 19.10
CA ASN A 660 -21.60 24.69 19.29
C ASN A 660 -20.67 24.15 18.20
N VAL A 661 -20.89 22.92 17.73
CA VAL A 661 -20.15 22.35 16.61
C VAL A 661 -20.42 23.13 15.31
N ILE A 662 -21.66 23.54 15.03
CA ILE A 662 -21.97 24.38 13.87
C ILE A 662 -21.23 25.71 13.97
N ARG A 663 -21.25 26.39 15.13
CA ARG A 663 -20.51 27.65 15.34
C ARG A 663 -19.01 27.49 15.11
N TYR A 664 -18.44 26.37 15.52
CA TYR A 664 -17.03 26.03 15.38
C TYR A 664 -16.62 25.72 13.93
N ASN A 665 -17.46 24.96 13.23
CA ASN A 665 -17.22 24.57 11.83
C ASN A 665 -17.52 25.73 10.86
N ALA A 666 -18.49 26.60 11.15
CA ALA A 666 -18.88 27.73 10.31
C ALA A 666 -17.86 28.89 10.32
N ASN A 667 -16.56 28.58 10.27
CA ASN A 667 -15.46 29.53 10.25
C ASN A 667 -14.69 29.38 8.93
N ASP A 668 -14.57 30.47 8.16
CA ASP A 668 -13.86 30.49 6.87
C ASP A 668 -12.33 30.58 7.04
N ASN A 669 -11.85 30.85 8.26
CA ASN A 669 -10.43 30.86 8.63
C ASN A 669 -10.17 29.91 9.82
N PRO A 670 -10.36 28.58 9.64
CA PRO A 670 -10.15 27.62 10.70
C PRO A 670 -8.65 27.47 11.00
N THR A 671 -8.32 27.05 12.23
CA THR A 671 -6.94 26.73 12.62
C THR A 671 -6.32 25.61 11.77
N LYS A 672 -7.14 24.65 11.33
CA LYS A 672 -6.78 23.57 10.40
C LYS A 672 -7.97 23.21 9.49
N GLN A 673 -7.68 22.85 8.26
CA GLN A 673 -8.66 22.38 7.27
C GLN A 673 -8.58 20.85 7.12
N ALA A 674 -9.70 20.22 6.76
CA ALA A 674 -9.71 18.82 6.32
C ALA A 674 -8.81 18.60 5.08
N ALA A 675 -7.94 17.59 5.15
CA ALA A 675 -7.02 17.26 4.05
C ALA A 675 -7.69 16.34 3.01
N PHE A 676 -8.69 16.84 2.29
CA PHE A 676 -9.42 16.07 1.28
C PHE A 676 -9.37 16.75 -0.10
N PRO A 677 -8.97 16.05 -1.19
CA PRO A 677 -8.76 16.68 -2.50
C PRO A 677 -9.98 17.34 -3.14
N GLN A 678 -11.21 17.02 -2.76
CA GLN A 678 -12.41 17.73 -3.24
C GLN A 678 -12.74 18.96 -2.37
N TYR A 679 -12.26 19.01 -1.12
CA TYR A 679 -12.49 20.13 -0.21
C TYR A 679 -11.46 21.23 -0.44
N GLU A 680 -11.68 22.04 -1.48
CA GLU A 680 -10.71 23.03 -1.97
C GLU A 680 -10.34 24.10 -0.94
N TYR A 681 -11.33 24.64 -0.24
CA TYR A 681 -11.19 25.69 0.77
C TYR A 681 -12.30 25.58 1.82
N PRO A 682 -12.16 26.23 2.99
CA PRO A 682 -13.19 26.21 4.03
C PRO A 682 -14.52 26.75 3.49
N SER A 683 -15.55 25.90 3.45
CA SER A 683 -16.87 26.23 2.88
C SER A 683 -18.03 25.82 3.79
N ALA A 684 -17.74 25.40 5.03
CA ALA A 684 -18.75 24.96 6.00
C ALA A 684 -19.78 26.05 6.33
N ALA A 685 -19.38 27.32 6.44
CA ALA A 685 -20.33 28.42 6.66
C ALA A 685 -21.36 28.54 5.53
N SER A 686 -20.91 28.47 4.27
CA SER A 686 -21.77 28.46 3.08
C SER A 686 -22.70 27.23 3.07
N ARG A 687 -22.21 26.06 3.45
CA ARG A 687 -23.00 24.82 3.51
C ARG A 687 -24.11 24.88 4.56
N TYR A 688 -23.82 25.40 5.76
CA TYR A 688 -24.86 25.64 6.77
C TYR A 688 -25.83 26.75 6.37
N ALA A 689 -25.36 27.80 5.71
CA ALA A 689 -26.23 28.83 5.15
C ALA A 689 -27.20 28.25 4.12
N ARG A 690 -26.76 27.32 3.27
CA ARG A 690 -27.61 26.60 2.32
C ARG A 690 -28.69 25.79 3.01
N ALA A 691 -28.38 25.13 4.14
CA ALA A 691 -29.40 24.46 4.96
C ALA A 691 -30.42 25.45 5.54
N ALA A 692 -29.95 26.58 6.06
CA ALA A 692 -30.82 27.63 6.57
C ALA A 692 -31.79 28.11 5.49
N ASP A 693 -31.28 28.49 4.31
CA ASP A 693 -32.07 28.96 3.18
C ASP A 693 -33.10 27.91 2.76
N TYR A 694 -32.68 26.64 2.61
CA TYR A 694 -33.56 25.56 2.16
C TYR A 694 -34.69 25.26 3.15
N VAL A 695 -34.42 25.32 4.46
CA VAL A 695 -35.45 25.13 5.49
C VAL A 695 -36.40 26.34 5.55
N ALA A 696 -35.90 27.55 5.27
CA ALA A 696 -36.70 28.76 5.21
C ALA A 696 -37.60 28.85 3.95
N MET A 697 -37.34 28.05 2.91
CA MET A 697 -38.15 28.06 1.69
C MET A 697 -39.61 27.68 1.97
N GLU A 698 -40.53 28.48 1.44
CA GLU A 698 -41.94 28.13 1.38
C GLU A 698 -42.16 27.04 0.33
N VAL A 699 -42.72 25.91 0.74
CA VAL A 699 -42.98 24.76 -0.14
C VAL A 699 -44.44 24.36 -0.06
N ASN A 700 -45.16 24.54 -1.18
CA ASN A 700 -46.62 24.46 -1.34
C ASN A 700 -47.37 25.55 -0.57
N GLU A 701 -48.47 26.07 -1.13
CA GLU A 701 -49.32 27.14 -0.57
C GLU A 701 -49.77 26.87 0.88
N GLN A 702 -48.91 27.15 1.87
CA GLN A 702 -49.17 26.87 3.28
C GLN A 702 -49.16 28.17 4.08
N ALA A 703 -50.33 28.52 4.61
CA ALA A 703 -50.43 29.42 5.74
C ALA A 703 -50.05 28.65 7.02
N ASN A 704 -48.79 28.77 7.47
CA ASN A 704 -48.36 28.73 8.87
C ASN A 704 -46.83 28.86 8.98
N THR A 705 -46.41 29.75 9.90
CA THR A 705 -45.08 30.04 10.47
C THR A 705 -43.82 29.67 9.65
N PRO A 706 -42.93 30.63 9.33
CA PRO A 706 -41.63 30.31 8.74
C PRO A 706 -40.84 29.37 9.67
N LEU A 707 -40.44 28.19 9.17
CA LEU A 707 -39.68 27.20 9.95
C LEU A 707 -38.35 27.79 10.46
N ILE A 708 -37.78 28.72 9.70
CA ILE A 708 -36.65 29.57 10.07
C ILE A 708 -36.89 30.96 9.47
N THR A 709 -36.60 32.02 10.23
CA THR A 709 -36.61 33.40 9.72
C THR A 709 -35.18 33.85 9.41
N ILE A 710 -34.92 34.29 8.18
CA ILE A 710 -33.61 34.78 7.75
C ILE A 710 -33.75 36.26 7.36
N LYS A 711 -32.82 37.11 7.82
CA LYS A 711 -32.79 38.52 7.44
C LYS A 711 -32.50 38.66 5.95
N ALA A 712 -33.17 39.62 5.30
CA ALA A 712 -32.79 40.03 3.95
C ALA A 712 -31.31 40.47 3.94
N ASN A 713 -30.53 40.00 2.95
CA ASN A 713 -29.10 40.26 2.80
C ASN A 713 -28.17 39.72 3.92
N ALA A 714 -28.60 38.70 4.68
CA ALA A 714 -27.74 38.04 5.66
C ALA A 714 -26.50 37.40 4.99
N THR A 715 -25.33 37.58 5.60
CA THR A 715 -24.09 36.87 5.25
C THR A 715 -24.21 35.37 5.50
N MET A 716 -23.32 34.56 4.91
CA MET A 716 -23.32 33.10 5.14
C MET A 716 -23.20 32.75 6.62
N ARG A 717 -22.39 33.50 7.37
CA ARG A 717 -22.26 33.31 8.82
C ARG A 717 -23.55 33.64 9.55
N GLU A 718 -24.19 34.78 9.25
CA GLU A 718 -25.46 35.15 9.87
C GLU A 718 -26.59 34.15 9.56
N LYS A 719 -26.59 33.56 8.37
CA LYS A 719 -27.52 32.47 8.01
C LYS A 719 -27.25 31.19 8.81
N ALA A 720 -25.97 30.82 8.98
CA ALA A 720 -25.60 29.70 9.84
C ALA A 720 -26.00 29.95 11.31
N ASP A 721 -25.83 31.17 11.82
CA ASP A 721 -26.27 31.54 13.16
C ASP A 721 -27.81 31.53 13.29
N ALA A 722 -28.56 31.93 12.26
CA ALA A 722 -30.02 31.81 12.22
C ALA A 722 -30.48 30.34 12.25
N LEU A 723 -29.78 29.45 11.55
CA LEU A 723 -30.00 28.00 11.65
C LEU A 723 -29.78 27.52 13.08
N VAL A 724 -28.68 27.92 13.73
CA VAL A 724 -28.41 27.56 15.12
C VAL A 724 -29.51 28.06 16.07
N GLN A 725 -30.00 29.29 15.89
CA GLN A 725 -31.11 29.82 16.70
C GLN A 725 -32.39 28.99 16.54
N ALA A 726 -32.72 28.59 15.31
CA ALA A 726 -33.88 27.73 15.06
C ALA A 726 -33.72 26.33 15.69
N ILE A 727 -32.51 25.76 15.70
CA ILE A 727 -32.22 24.49 16.38
C ILE A 727 -32.42 24.63 17.89
N GLU A 728 -31.96 25.72 18.51
CA GLU A 728 -32.18 25.95 19.95
C GLU A 728 -33.67 26.11 20.29
N GLN A 729 -34.45 26.79 19.44
CA GLN A 729 -35.90 26.89 19.61
C GLN A 729 -36.57 25.52 19.50
N LEU A 730 -36.21 24.72 18.49
CA LEU A 730 -36.70 23.35 18.32
C LEU A 730 -36.35 22.48 19.54
N LYS A 731 -35.10 22.55 20.04
CA LYS A 731 -34.67 21.85 21.25
C LYS A 731 -35.53 22.24 22.46
N SER A 732 -35.79 23.53 22.64
CA SER A 732 -36.62 24.04 23.74
C SER A 732 -38.06 23.51 23.65
N GLU A 733 -38.67 23.53 22.46
CA GLU A 733 -40.02 23.00 22.24
C GLU A 733 -40.11 21.49 22.53
N LEU A 734 -39.05 20.74 22.23
CA LEU A 734 -38.93 19.31 22.48
C LEU A 734 -38.51 18.95 23.91
N GLY A 735 -38.35 19.93 24.79
CA GLY A 735 -37.98 19.72 26.20
C GLY A 735 -36.55 19.20 26.38
N ILE A 736 -35.63 19.54 25.47
CA ILE A 736 -34.22 19.19 25.57
C ILE A 736 -33.52 20.16 26.53
N PRO A 737 -32.71 19.67 27.50
CA PRO A 737 -31.94 20.54 28.39
C PRO A 737 -30.99 21.48 27.61
N ALA A 738 -30.74 22.67 28.16
CA ALA A 738 -29.89 23.67 27.53
C ALA A 738 -28.39 23.33 27.57
N SER A 739 -27.97 22.42 28.45
CA SER A 739 -26.56 22.05 28.65
C SER A 739 -26.40 20.63 29.19
N ILE A 740 -25.17 20.11 29.13
CA ILE A 740 -24.83 18.78 29.70
C ILE A 740 -25.04 18.78 31.22
N GLN A 741 -24.72 19.89 31.89
CA GLN A 741 -24.99 20.05 33.32
C GLN A 741 -26.49 20.02 33.62
N ALA A 742 -27.31 20.71 32.83
CA ALA A 742 -28.76 20.73 33.00
C ALA A 742 -29.43 19.37 32.71
N TRP A 743 -28.78 18.50 31.94
CA TRP A 743 -29.22 17.12 31.74
C TRP A 743 -29.00 16.25 32.99
N GLY A 744 -27.97 16.54 33.80
CA GLY A 744 -27.72 15.87 35.08
C GLY A 744 -26.29 15.36 35.29
N VAL A 745 -25.31 15.71 34.44
CA VAL A 745 -23.91 15.33 34.66
C VAL A 745 -23.27 16.22 35.73
N GLY A 746 -22.60 15.63 36.72
CA GLY A 746 -21.89 16.34 37.78
C GLY A 746 -20.63 17.05 37.26
N GLU A 747 -20.38 18.27 37.75
CA GLU A 747 -19.26 19.11 37.28
C GLU A 747 -17.89 18.52 37.60
N GLU A 748 -17.68 18.01 38.81
CA GLU A 748 -16.42 17.40 39.21
C GLU A 748 -16.07 16.18 38.33
N GLU A 749 -17.06 15.30 38.10
CA GLU A 749 -16.91 14.11 37.26
C GLU A 749 -16.64 14.49 35.80
N PHE A 750 -17.32 15.52 35.30
CA PHE A 750 -17.12 16.02 33.95
C PHE A 750 -15.72 16.58 33.73
N LEU A 751 -15.27 17.46 34.63
CA LEU A 751 -13.95 18.08 34.56
C LEU A 751 -12.83 17.05 34.67
N ALA A 752 -13.03 15.97 35.44
CA ALA A 752 -12.08 14.87 35.54
C ALA A 752 -11.97 14.04 34.25
N ALA A 753 -13.03 13.98 33.42
CA ALA A 753 -13.10 13.15 32.22
C ALA A 753 -12.84 13.90 30.90
N VAL A 754 -13.01 15.23 30.88
CA VAL A 754 -13.05 16.02 29.63
C VAL A 754 -11.77 15.92 28.79
N ASP A 755 -10.61 15.84 29.42
CA ASP A 755 -9.33 15.73 28.70
C ASP A 755 -9.21 14.40 27.96
N GLU A 756 -9.51 13.30 28.63
CA GLU A 756 -9.50 11.96 28.04
C GLU A 756 -10.56 11.84 26.93
N MET A 757 -11.78 12.31 27.17
CA MET A 757 -12.84 12.31 26.15
C MET A 757 -12.43 13.11 24.91
N SER A 758 -11.72 14.23 25.09
CA SER A 758 -11.27 15.07 23.97
C SER A 758 -10.23 14.37 23.09
N ILE A 759 -9.31 13.64 23.71
CA ILE A 759 -8.35 12.79 23.00
C ILE A 759 -9.09 11.70 22.24
N GLN A 760 -9.98 10.97 22.92
CA GLN A 760 -10.73 9.87 22.31
C GLN A 760 -11.66 10.35 21.18
N ALA A 761 -12.23 11.55 21.27
CA ALA A 761 -13.07 12.13 20.23
C ALA A 761 -12.24 12.58 19.02
N PHE A 762 -11.07 13.18 19.23
CA PHE A 762 -10.13 13.48 18.14
C PHE A 762 -9.79 12.21 17.35
N ASP A 763 -9.59 11.13 18.09
CA ASP A 763 -9.24 9.80 17.63
C ASP A 763 -10.39 9.02 16.96
N ASP A 764 -11.63 9.51 17.04
CA ASP A 764 -12.80 8.83 16.48
C ASP A 764 -12.83 8.94 14.94
N GLN A 765 -13.30 7.88 14.27
CA GLN A 765 -13.36 7.80 12.81
C GLN A 765 -14.25 8.91 12.21
N CYS A 766 -15.27 9.39 12.94
CA CYS A 766 -16.15 10.46 12.45
C CYS A 766 -15.44 11.82 12.33
N THR A 767 -14.33 12.03 13.06
CA THR A 767 -13.59 13.29 13.04
C THR A 767 -12.89 13.53 11.69
N ALA A 768 -12.47 12.47 11.00
CA ALA A 768 -11.69 12.57 9.77
C ALA A 768 -12.44 13.29 8.62
N SER A 769 -13.76 13.18 8.59
CA SER A 769 -14.62 13.83 7.59
C SER A 769 -15.07 15.24 7.99
N ASN A 770 -14.81 15.68 9.22
CA ASN A 770 -15.21 17.02 9.67
C ASN A 770 -14.47 18.11 8.86
N PRO A 771 -15.14 19.17 8.37
CA PRO A 771 -14.54 20.19 7.48
C PRO A 771 -13.37 20.96 8.11
N ARG A 772 -13.40 21.12 9.43
CA ARG A 772 -12.31 21.66 10.24
C ARG A 772 -11.63 20.50 10.96
N TYR A 773 -10.36 20.25 10.69
CA TYR A 773 -9.66 19.17 11.38
C TYR A 773 -9.31 19.64 12.80
N PRO A 774 -9.95 19.10 13.84
CA PRO A 774 -9.93 19.76 15.14
C PRO A 774 -8.63 19.57 15.90
N LEU A 775 -8.30 20.52 16.78
CA LEU A 775 -7.31 20.30 17.83
C LEU A 775 -7.98 19.71 19.08
N ILE A 776 -7.25 18.90 19.84
CA ILE A 776 -7.75 18.34 21.11
C ILE A 776 -8.18 19.47 22.07
N SER A 777 -7.43 20.59 22.10
CA SER A 777 -7.78 21.77 22.89
C SER A 777 -9.10 22.43 22.46
N GLU A 778 -9.41 22.41 21.17
CA GLU A 778 -10.67 22.96 20.64
C GLU A 778 -11.86 22.04 20.95
N ILE A 779 -11.68 20.72 20.84
CA ILE A 779 -12.69 19.74 21.26
C ILE A 779 -12.98 19.88 22.77
N ARG A 780 -11.93 20.00 23.58
CA ARG A 780 -12.06 20.24 25.01
C ARG A 780 -12.86 21.50 25.29
N ARG A 781 -12.61 22.57 24.53
CA ARG A 781 -13.36 23.82 24.66
C ARG A 781 -14.82 23.66 24.29
N LEU A 782 -15.12 22.97 23.20
CA LEU A 782 -16.49 22.65 22.78
C LEU A 782 -17.26 21.87 23.85
N TYR A 783 -16.62 20.89 24.48
CA TYR A 783 -17.19 20.16 25.60
C TYR A 783 -17.52 21.07 26.78
N LEU A 784 -16.58 21.92 27.19
CA LEU A 784 -16.79 22.84 28.31
C LEU A 784 -17.91 23.85 28.01
N ASP A 785 -17.90 24.47 26.83
CA ASP A 785 -18.96 25.43 26.47
C ASP A 785 -20.33 24.76 26.41
N SER A 786 -20.42 23.52 25.91
CA SER A 786 -21.67 22.76 25.91
C SER A 786 -22.08 22.26 27.31
N PHE A 787 -21.12 22.05 28.22
CA PHE A 787 -21.39 21.69 29.62
C PHE A 787 -22.05 22.82 30.39
N TYR A 788 -21.51 24.03 30.27
CA TYR A 788 -22.03 25.22 30.96
C TYR A 788 -23.13 25.96 30.18
N GLY A 789 -23.54 25.47 29.01
CA GLY A 789 -24.56 26.12 28.18
C GLY A 789 -24.10 27.45 27.57
N ARG A 790 -22.80 27.61 27.32
CA ARG A 790 -22.21 28.76 26.65
C ARG A 790 -22.16 28.53 25.13
N ALA A 791 -22.36 29.61 24.37
CA ALA A 791 -22.10 29.60 22.94
C ALA A 791 -20.59 29.55 22.70
N PHE A 792 -20.14 28.64 21.82
CA PHE A 792 -18.76 28.65 21.35
C PHE A 792 -18.46 29.95 20.60
N VAL A 793 -17.38 30.62 21.00
CA VAL A 793 -16.85 31.83 20.36
C VAL A 793 -15.39 31.55 20.03
N GLU A 794 -15.02 31.80 18.78
CA GLU A 794 -13.62 31.70 18.35
C GLU A 794 -12.79 32.73 19.13
N GLU A 795 -11.68 32.31 19.74
CA GLU A 795 -10.77 33.25 20.39
C GLU A 795 -10.18 34.19 19.32
N SER A 796 -10.40 35.50 19.47
CA SER A 796 -9.74 36.49 18.64
C SER A 796 -8.24 36.42 18.92
N LYS A 797 -7.45 36.03 17.91
CA LYS A 797 -6.00 36.18 17.96
C LYS A 797 -5.57 37.64 17.95
#